data_AF-A0A150UVL8-F1
#
_entry.id   AF-A0A150UVL8-F1
#
_cell.length_a   1.000
_cell.length_b   1.000
_cell.length_c   1.000
_cell.angle_alpha   90.00
_cell.angle_beta   90.00
_cell.angle_gamma   90.00
#
_symmetry.space_group_name_H-M   'P 1'
#
loop_
_entity.id
_entity.type
_entity.pdbx_description
1 polymer ?
#
loop_
_entity_poly.entity_id
_entity_poly.type
_entity_poly.pdbx_seq_one_letter_code
_entity_poly.pdbx_strand_id
1 'polypeptide(L)'
;MSSTTIFPRRILATRGNVTARWFGSDITLILTNGHNSTAEVVLDYGRAEGGRPVFKLTASSATNSNVSFRSIYSETLREVDCNNGDGPFLLFSNAMDTYRVVNYTVPVVASTQFVSAKFTQRSQRYQKLQLRTPNSTITFTEIGFKPIRPEQIPNCKFRCSNPLLNKIWEHGVRTVDMCTVRAGETDPAWDVTEEGTVVHGQHWSPCRQGTRWADKIVRFKVRIDEGGASWGVHMVVNGLIFCLDVRQMTLTAYEGLSHQSSVFPSIIKGVWTIDEDLVVTNWVTIETVARGDSVSVSIGSREVSVVQNLDIHPILGGSKANTGSIAFGGPEGWIATYRDLTVTDLKGRILYANSLLPIDRGRTFADFQVGTNAIAAMIDGAKRDRATFGGDLHISGRSVAYSTTNFEAVRGSIKLLTSHQTKDGYLGNLCPIQAPIHTDDTEPPTYAFYSITYALLLVVAIKNYWLHTGDNSVVEDVWTALKRLLKFVEQFLNGDGLVAAPPPMSLTFFPLVGPIFGASSEINLALYDALKSMRLMAPNNTDVEDFDKKAQNLKDAILKRLWNADDGILRLSDTALCSAHSIHACAYAIILELTPVHDLDVHHLVNNNDGLPCAFKGEDRFESLGLCSPYSAAFAAEACFKRQEGVSAVDLIERVWGPMTNENDPDYSGCLWEAMTLKGKPYHDSTSLVHAWSSAPVYLLPEYLAGVRPTKAGWREWVAQPVAAGLQDIQMSVSTPKGQLEIHWNFNDETGNGLVAVKVPPGSKGTIVPPTEWMFDQDIIVCCVEEGAKTFSLRKAHPVHFMQPKNIHQKPEVNRIIPILQGYWSVCIEWQKHWPSCFSACFRHVKHLRFLVGRAFGSLKNLYTNC
;
A
#
# COMPACT_ATOMS: atom_id res chain seq x y z
N MET A 1 -26.03 -15.63 7.71
CA MET A 1 -24.95 -16.46 8.27
C MET A 1 -24.57 -15.86 9.62
N SER A 2 -24.62 -16.64 10.69
CA SER A 2 -24.27 -16.22 12.05
C SER A 2 -22.80 -15.78 12.10
N SER A 3 -22.51 -14.49 11.96
CA SER A 3 -21.15 -13.99 12.18
C SER A 3 -20.90 -13.99 13.68
N THR A 4 -20.10 -14.93 14.16
CA THR A 4 -19.67 -14.99 15.55
C THR A 4 -19.00 -13.66 15.91
N THR A 5 -19.47 -13.00 16.97
CA THR A 5 -18.83 -11.79 17.52
C THR A 5 -17.37 -12.12 17.88
N ILE A 6 -16.44 -11.25 17.49
CA ILE A 6 -15.04 -11.33 17.94
C ILE A 6 -14.99 -10.75 19.35
N PHE A 7 -14.68 -11.61 20.31
CA PHE A 7 -14.53 -11.24 21.72
C PHE A 7 -13.07 -10.93 22.07
N PRO A 8 -12.83 -10.06 23.05
CA PRO A 8 -11.49 -9.90 23.60
C PRO A 8 -11.01 -11.24 24.19
N ARG A 9 -9.70 -11.43 24.32
CA ARG A 9 -9.10 -12.66 24.87
C ARG A 9 -8.76 -12.56 26.36
N ARG A 10 -8.52 -11.34 26.85
CA ARG A 10 -8.21 -11.07 28.26
C ARG A 10 -8.46 -9.61 28.62
N ILE A 11 -8.59 -9.35 29.93
CA ILE A 11 -8.41 -8.01 30.51
C ILE A 11 -6.92 -7.79 30.73
N LEU A 12 -6.39 -6.71 30.18
CA LEU A 12 -4.99 -6.34 30.34
C LEU A 12 -4.77 -5.48 31.57
N ALA A 13 -5.67 -4.54 31.83
CA ALA A 13 -5.58 -3.62 32.97
C ALA A 13 -6.96 -3.15 33.41
N THR A 14 -7.09 -2.81 34.69
CA THR A 14 -8.25 -2.11 35.25
C THR A 14 -7.78 -0.91 36.09
N ARG A 15 -8.58 0.15 36.12
CA ARG A 15 -8.38 1.31 36.99
C ARG A 15 -9.73 1.69 37.62
N GLY A 16 -9.72 2.17 38.86
CA GLY A 16 -10.96 2.47 39.59
C GLY A 16 -11.73 1.22 40.03
N ASN A 17 -13.04 1.34 40.25
CA ASN A 17 -13.88 0.24 40.73
C ASN A 17 -14.43 -0.58 39.54
N VAL A 18 -13.72 -1.67 39.23
CA VAL A 18 -14.07 -2.62 38.17
C VAL A 18 -14.19 -4.01 38.76
N THR A 19 -15.34 -4.65 38.59
CA THR A 19 -15.54 -6.06 38.90
C THR A 19 -15.66 -6.85 37.60
N ALA A 20 -14.81 -7.84 37.40
CA ALA A 20 -14.82 -8.68 36.21
C ALA A 20 -14.96 -10.16 36.58
N ARG A 21 -15.88 -10.86 35.90
CA ARG A 21 -15.94 -12.32 35.85
C ARG A 21 -15.75 -12.73 34.40
N TRP A 22 -14.80 -13.62 34.16
CA TRP A 22 -14.44 -14.06 32.81
C TRP A 22 -14.29 -15.57 32.80
N PHE A 23 -15.19 -16.27 32.10
CA PHE A 23 -15.16 -17.73 31.93
C PHE A 23 -15.32 -18.08 30.45
N GLY A 24 -14.22 -18.44 29.78
CA GLY A 24 -14.25 -18.70 28.33
C GLY A 24 -14.62 -17.44 27.54
N SER A 25 -15.72 -17.51 26.77
CA SER A 25 -16.30 -16.37 26.03
C SER A 25 -17.28 -15.54 26.87
N ASP A 26 -17.69 -16.01 28.04
CA ASP A 26 -18.66 -15.33 28.88
C ASP A 26 -17.96 -14.28 29.74
N ILE A 27 -18.27 -13.02 29.48
CA ILE A 27 -17.77 -11.88 30.23
C ILE A 27 -18.92 -11.27 31.05
N THR A 28 -18.67 -10.94 32.30
CA THR A 28 -19.49 -9.99 33.06
C THR A 28 -18.57 -8.93 33.63
N LEU A 29 -18.73 -7.70 33.16
CA LEU A 29 -17.85 -6.59 33.47
C LEU A 29 -18.67 -5.43 34.03
N ILE A 30 -18.43 -5.10 35.29
CA ILE A 30 -19.15 -4.06 36.04
C ILE A 30 -18.18 -2.91 36.29
N LEU A 31 -18.49 -1.74 35.74
CA LEU A 31 -17.74 -0.50 35.99
C LEU A 31 -18.59 0.36 36.92
N THR A 32 -17.98 0.89 37.99
CA THR A 32 -18.67 1.77 38.95
C THR A 32 -17.88 3.04 39.21
N ASN A 33 -18.49 4.19 38.95
CA ASN A 33 -17.95 5.49 39.30
C ASN A 33 -18.53 5.96 40.64
N GLY A 34 -17.67 6.48 41.51
CA GLY A 34 -18.06 7.34 42.62
C GLY A 34 -18.13 8.81 42.16
N HIS A 35 -18.04 9.73 43.11
CA HIS A 35 -18.06 11.17 42.81
C HIS A 35 -16.80 11.63 42.08
N ASN A 36 -15.61 11.16 42.49
CA ASN A 36 -14.30 11.57 41.96
C ASN A 36 -13.47 10.39 41.41
N SER A 37 -14.11 9.27 41.08
CA SER A 37 -13.43 8.09 40.54
C SER A 37 -13.96 7.73 39.16
N THR A 38 -13.04 7.32 38.28
CA THR A 38 -13.34 6.83 36.94
C THR A 38 -12.93 5.37 36.86
N ALA A 39 -13.91 4.49 36.61
CA ALA A 39 -13.70 3.09 36.35
C ALA A 39 -13.35 2.86 34.88
N GLU A 40 -12.24 2.17 34.64
CA GLU A 40 -11.70 1.92 33.31
C GLU A 40 -11.15 0.50 33.18
N VAL A 41 -11.23 -0.05 31.98
CA VAL A 41 -10.76 -1.40 31.65
C VAL A 41 -10.15 -1.42 30.26
N VAL A 42 -8.99 -2.05 30.13
CA VAL A 42 -8.30 -2.28 28.86
C VAL A 42 -8.42 -3.74 28.49
N LEU A 43 -8.93 -4.00 27.28
CA LEU A 43 -9.19 -5.30 26.70
C LEU A 43 -8.16 -5.58 25.58
N ASP A 44 -7.63 -6.80 25.55
CA ASP A 44 -6.69 -7.28 24.52
C ASP A 44 -7.34 -8.39 23.71
N TYR A 45 -7.46 -8.18 22.40
CA TYR A 45 -8.02 -9.15 21.44
C TYR A 45 -6.99 -10.18 20.96
N GLY A 46 -5.72 -10.02 21.37
CA GLY A 46 -4.60 -10.91 21.05
C GLY A 46 -3.93 -10.61 19.71
N ARG A 47 -4.63 -9.96 18.78
CA ARG A 47 -4.12 -9.45 17.50
C ARG A 47 -5.03 -8.32 17.00
N ALA A 48 -4.69 -7.68 15.90
CA ALA A 48 -5.52 -6.64 15.31
C ALA A 48 -6.74 -7.27 14.60
N GLU A 49 -7.94 -6.90 15.03
CA GLU A 49 -9.21 -7.39 14.53
C GLU A 49 -10.07 -6.24 13.99
N GLY A 50 -10.98 -6.55 13.06
CA GLY A 50 -11.85 -5.57 12.41
C GLY A 50 -13.33 -5.92 12.52
N GLY A 51 -14.18 -4.91 12.66
CA GLY A 51 -15.63 -5.09 12.68
C GLY A 51 -16.40 -3.90 13.24
N ARG A 52 -17.71 -4.06 13.37
CA ARG A 52 -18.58 -3.08 14.04
C ARG A 52 -18.56 -3.33 15.55
N PRO A 53 -18.11 -2.36 16.37
CA PRO A 53 -18.19 -2.48 17.83
C PRO A 53 -19.62 -2.74 18.30
N VAL A 54 -19.78 -3.72 19.19
CA VAL A 54 -21.06 -4.09 19.80
C VAL A 54 -20.92 -4.30 21.30
N PHE A 55 -21.97 -3.94 22.04
CA PHE A 55 -22.06 -4.06 23.49
C PHE A 55 -23.44 -4.61 23.88
N LYS A 56 -23.47 -5.57 24.79
CA LYS A 56 -24.69 -6.02 25.47
C LYS A 56 -24.62 -5.66 26.94
N LEU A 57 -25.60 -4.89 27.40
CA LEU A 57 -25.70 -4.41 28.76
C LEU A 57 -26.86 -5.11 29.45
N THR A 58 -26.72 -5.53 30.71
CA THR A 58 -27.83 -6.13 31.48
C THR A 58 -28.39 -5.21 32.56
N ALA A 59 -27.60 -4.23 33.00
CA ALA A 59 -28.02 -3.24 33.97
C ALA A 59 -27.21 -1.95 33.80
N SER A 60 -27.87 -0.84 34.10
CA SER A 60 -27.24 0.48 34.24
C SER A 60 -27.95 1.22 35.37
N SER A 61 -27.19 1.99 36.16
CA SER A 61 -27.73 2.83 37.23
C SER A 61 -26.97 4.15 37.30
N ALA A 62 -27.68 5.25 37.54
CA ALA A 62 -27.12 6.56 37.84
C ALA A 62 -28.18 7.41 38.54
N THR A 63 -27.78 8.56 39.09
CA THR A 63 -28.72 9.59 39.56
C THR A 63 -29.49 10.24 38.41
N ASN A 64 -28.89 10.31 37.22
CA ASN A 64 -29.50 10.86 36.01
C ASN A 64 -30.19 9.75 35.20
N SER A 65 -31.07 10.12 34.26
CA SER A 65 -31.77 9.16 33.40
C SER A 65 -30.87 8.40 32.43
N ASN A 66 -29.63 8.86 32.21
CA ASN A 66 -28.69 8.30 31.26
C ASN A 66 -27.32 8.04 31.89
N VAL A 67 -26.67 6.96 31.44
CA VAL A 67 -25.27 6.62 31.71
C VAL A 67 -24.48 6.77 30.43
N SER A 68 -23.30 7.38 30.51
CA SER A 68 -22.37 7.48 29.38
C SER A 68 -21.08 6.76 29.66
N PHE A 69 -20.58 6.04 28.65
CA PHE A 69 -19.26 5.42 28.66
C PHE A 69 -18.54 5.74 27.35
N ARG A 70 -17.21 5.75 27.41
CA ARG A 70 -16.34 6.00 26.27
C ARG A 70 -15.63 4.70 25.89
N SER A 71 -15.50 4.45 24.59
CA SER A 71 -14.63 3.40 24.04
C SER A 71 -13.50 4.04 23.25
N ILE A 72 -12.26 3.62 23.50
CA ILE A 72 -11.04 4.05 22.81
C ILE A 72 -10.41 2.83 22.15
N TYR A 73 -9.94 2.97 20.91
CA TYR A 73 -9.43 1.88 20.08
C TYR A 73 -7.99 2.15 19.64
N SER A 74 -7.18 1.10 19.54
CA SER A 74 -5.83 1.19 18.97
C SER A 74 -5.29 -0.15 18.47
N GLU A 75 -4.35 -0.11 17.54
CA GLU A 75 -3.55 -1.28 17.15
C GLU A 75 -2.38 -1.56 18.11
N THR A 76 -1.74 -0.52 18.64
CA THR A 76 -0.61 -0.61 19.58
C THR A 76 -1.05 -0.47 21.02
N LEU A 77 -0.35 -1.11 21.96
CA LEU A 77 -0.68 -1.01 23.37
C LEU A 77 -0.54 0.41 23.92
N ARG A 78 0.50 1.13 23.50
CA ARG A 78 0.81 2.48 23.99
C ARG A 78 -0.35 3.45 23.76
N GLU A 79 -0.92 3.42 22.57
CA GLU A 79 -1.94 4.39 22.14
C GLU A 79 -3.33 4.15 22.76
N VAL A 80 -3.60 2.96 23.31
CA VAL A 80 -4.90 2.74 23.99
C VAL A 80 -5.05 3.61 25.25
N ASP A 81 -3.93 4.01 25.86
CA ASP A 81 -3.93 4.87 27.05
C ASP A 81 -4.07 6.36 26.71
N CYS A 82 -3.81 6.75 25.45
CA CYS A 82 -4.01 8.10 24.95
C CYS A 82 -5.50 8.49 24.92
N ASN A 83 -5.78 9.79 25.03
CA ASN A 83 -7.16 10.30 25.02
C ASN A 83 -7.87 10.09 23.68
N ASN A 84 -7.10 10.00 22.59
CA ASN A 84 -7.59 9.88 21.21
C ASN A 84 -7.40 8.47 20.61
N GLY A 85 -6.96 7.50 21.42
CA GLY A 85 -6.49 6.22 20.87
C GLY A 85 -5.29 6.44 19.95
N ASP A 86 -5.24 5.70 18.85
CA ASP A 86 -4.24 5.89 17.78
C ASP A 86 -4.69 6.87 16.67
N GLY A 87 -5.83 7.56 16.83
CA GLY A 87 -6.38 8.54 15.88
C GLY A 87 -6.21 10.01 16.31
N PRO A 88 -6.82 10.97 15.60
CA PRO A 88 -7.74 10.80 14.46
C PRO A 88 -7.04 10.67 13.10
N PHE A 89 -7.74 10.10 12.12
CA PHE A 89 -7.27 9.94 10.73
C PHE A 89 -8.17 10.68 9.75
N LEU A 90 -7.74 11.87 9.30
CA LEU A 90 -8.62 12.84 8.63
C LEU A 90 -8.14 13.20 7.22
N LEU A 91 -7.34 12.33 6.59
CA LEU A 91 -6.62 12.68 5.37
C LEU A 91 -7.49 12.50 4.10
N PHE A 92 -8.08 11.33 3.86
CA PHE A 92 -8.66 11.02 2.54
C PHE A 92 -10.09 10.48 2.52
N SER A 93 -10.56 9.83 3.59
CA SER A 93 -11.67 8.90 3.47
C SER A 93 -12.57 8.88 4.71
N ASN A 94 -13.84 8.58 4.48
CA ASN A 94 -14.87 8.30 5.49
C ASN A 94 -15.24 6.80 5.51
N ALA A 95 -14.38 5.93 4.97
CA ALA A 95 -14.60 4.48 4.86
C ALA A 95 -14.35 3.71 6.18
N MET A 96 -14.09 4.43 7.27
CA MET A 96 -13.87 3.95 8.64
C MET A 96 -14.33 5.00 9.64
N ASP A 97 -14.31 4.63 10.91
CA ASP A 97 -14.31 5.63 11.98
C ASP A 97 -12.97 6.39 12.00
N THR A 98 -13.00 7.65 11.61
CA THR A 98 -11.85 8.55 11.61
C THR A 98 -11.43 8.95 13.02
N TYR A 99 -12.37 8.93 13.98
CA TYR A 99 -12.11 9.14 15.38
C TYR A 99 -11.99 7.77 16.07
N ARG A 100 -10.84 7.52 16.71
CA ARG A 100 -10.57 6.24 17.38
C ARG A 100 -11.12 6.20 18.81
N VAL A 101 -12.12 7.05 19.05
CA VAL A 101 -12.80 7.27 20.31
C VAL A 101 -14.27 7.51 20.02
N VAL A 102 -15.13 6.84 20.77
CA VAL A 102 -16.57 6.96 20.64
C VAL A 102 -17.19 7.06 22.03
N ASN A 103 -18.03 8.07 22.24
CA ASN A 103 -18.85 8.20 23.43
C ASN A 103 -20.24 7.58 23.17
N TYR A 104 -20.69 6.75 24.10
CA TYR A 104 -21.99 6.10 24.07
C TYR A 104 -22.82 6.58 25.25
N THR A 105 -24.09 6.88 25.01
CA THR A 105 -25.05 7.24 26.04
C THR A 105 -26.21 6.24 26.00
N VAL A 106 -26.54 5.66 27.15
CA VAL A 106 -27.59 4.65 27.29
C VAL A 106 -28.56 5.04 28.41
N PRO A 107 -29.86 4.75 28.27
CA PRO A 107 -30.82 4.99 29.34
C PRO A 107 -30.58 4.08 30.54
N VAL A 108 -30.89 4.60 31.74
CA VAL A 108 -30.88 3.85 33.01
C VAL A 108 -32.08 2.92 33.04
N VAL A 109 -31.85 1.65 32.73
CA VAL A 109 -32.83 0.58 32.85
C VAL A 109 -32.22 -0.69 33.45
N ALA A 110 -33.07 -1.49 34.11
CA ALA A 110 -32.73 -2.81 34.65
C ALA A 110 -32.95 -3.96 33.65
N SER A 111 -33.23 -3.64 32.38
CA SER A 111 -33.42 -4.61 31.29
C SER A 111 -32.20 -4.67 30.37
N THR A 112 -32.11 -5.74 29.59
CA THR A 112 -31.03 -5.91 28.60
C THR A 112 -31.11 -4.84 27.51
N GLN A 113 -29.97 -4.24 27.18
CA GLN A 113 -29.81 -3.27 26.09
C GLN A 113 -28.71 -3.74 25.13
N PHE A 114 -28.88 -3.43 23.84
CA PHE A 114 -27.89 -3.69 22.80
C PHE A 114 -27.44 -2.35 22.21
N VAL A 115 -26.14 -2.10 22.26
CA VAL A 115 -25.52 -0.89 21.72
C VAL A 115 -24.59 -1.30 20.60
N SER A 116 -24.62 -0.56 19.49
CA SER A 116 -23.73 -0.78 18.35
C SER A 116 -23.21 0.55 17.85
N ALA A 117 -21.94 0.59 17.43
CA ALA A 117 -21.36 1.80 16.85
C ALA A 117 -21.94 2.10 15.46
N LYS A 118 -22.03 3.39 15.13
CA LYS A 118 -22.37 3.89 13.78
C LYS A 118 -21.28 3.52 12.77
N PHE A 119 -20.02 3.72 13.15
CA PHE A 119 -18.87 3.47 12.28
C PHE A 119 -18.17 2.16 12.64
N THR A 120 -17.49 1.60 11.64
CA THR A 120 -16.74 0.36 11.80
C THR A 120 -15.32 0.68 12.23
N GLN A 121 -14.81 -0.12 13.17
CA GLN A 121 -13.42 -0.10 13.57
C GLN A 121 -12.75 -1.25 12.81
N ARG A 122 -12.02 -0.92 11.75
CA ARG A 122 -11.58 -1.88 10.72
C ARG A 122 -10.29 -2.62 11.06
N SER A 123 -9.54 -2.12 12.03
CA SER A 123 -8.36 -2.79 12.61
C SER A 123 -8.03 -2.20 13.98
N GLN A 124 -8.06 -3.02 15.02
CA GLN A 124 -7.73 -2.68 16.40
C GLN A 124 -7.41 -3.95 17.19
N ARG A 125 -6.38 -3.90 18.04
CA ARG A 125 -6.07 -4.98 18.99
C ARG A 125 -6.53 -4.64 20.41
N TYR A 126 -6.46 -3.37 20.77
CA TYR A 126 -6.73 -2.91 22.12
C TYR A 126 -7.98 -2.04 22.13
N GLN A 127 -8.81 -2.24 23.16
CA GLN A 127 -9.98 -1.43 23.43
C GLN A 127 -9.99 -1.03 24.89
N LYS A 128 -10.11 0.27 25.17
CA LYS A 128 -10.31 0.79 26.54
C LYS A 128 -11.73 1.29 26.70
N LEU A 129 -12.43 0.81 27.73
CA LEU A 129 -13.72 1.35 28.14
C LEU A 129 -13.54 2.21 29.39
N GLN A 130 -14.15 3.39 29.39
CA GLN A 130 -14.13 4.33 30.51
C GLN A 130 -15.56 4.78 30.84
N LEU A 131 -16.01 4.56 32.07
CA LEU A 131 -17.30 5.06 32.52
C LEU A 131 -17.20 6.57 32.76
N ARG A 132 -18.08 7.37 32.15
CA ARG A 132 -17.99 8.84 32.17
C ARG A 132 -18.95 9.49 33.16
N THR A 133 -20.11 8.89 33.40
CA THR A 133 -21.10 9.45 34.33
C THR A 133 -20.64 9.26 35.79
N PRO A 134 -20.56 10.32 36.62
CA PRO A 134 -20.29 10.19 38.06
C PRO A 134 -21.42 9.43 38.79
N ASN A 135 -21.10 8.79 39.92
CA ASN A 135 -22.08 8.07 40.75
C ASN A 135 -22.97 7.10 39.94
N SER A 136 -22.36 6.31 39.07
CA SER A 136 -23.06 5.42 38.15
C SER A 136 -22.43 4.03 38.11
N THR A 137 -23.21 3.04 37.70
CA THR A 137 -22.76 1.68 37.44
C THR A 137 -23.27 1.22 36.08
N ILE A 138 -22.44 0.50 35.33
CA ILE A 138 -22.83 -0.17 34.09
C ILE A 138 -22.31 -1.62 34.09
N THR A 139 -23.16 -2.54 33.66
CA THR A 139 -22.84 -3.98 33.58
C THR A 139 -22.90 -4.47 32.14
N PHE A 140 -21.74 -4.82 31.60
CA PHE A 140 -21.59 -5.44 30.30
C PHE A 140 -21.60 -6.97 30.42
N THR A 141 -22.25 -7.62 29.46
CA THR A 141 -22.25 -9.09 29.28
C THR A 141 -21.73 -9.53 27.92
N GLU A 142 -21.59 -8.59 26.97
CA GLU A 142 -20.97 -8.81 25.68
C GLU A 142 -20.22 -7.53 25.30
N ILE A 143 -18.95 -7.66 24.92
CA ILE A 143 -18.12 -6.59 24.36
C ILE A 143 -17.33 -7.20 23.22
N GLY A 144 -17.46 -6.68 22.00
CA GLY A 144 -16.80 -7.29 20.86
C GLY A 144 -16.99 -6.54 19.56
N PHE A 145 -16.58 -7.18 18.47
CA PHE A 145 -16.76 -6.67 17.12
C PHE A 145 -17.53 -7.68 16.28
N LYS A 146 -18.56 -7.21 15.56
CA LYS A 146 -19.19 -8.01 14.50
C LYS A 146 -18.36 -7.88 13.22
N PRO A 147 -17.78 -8.96 12.70
CA PRO A 147 -17.04 -8.91 11.44
C PRO A 147 -17.93 -8.41 10.31
N ILE A 148 -17.37 -7.60 9.40
CA ILE A 148 -18.09 -7.13 8.21
C ILE A 148 -18.19 -8.24 7.16
N ARG A 149 -17.16 -9.10 7.11
CA ARG A 149 -17.13 -10.31 6.31
C ARG A 149 -16.30 -11.39 7.02
N PRO A 150 -16.49 -12.67 6.69
CA PRO A 150 -15.60 -13.72 7.16
C PRO A 150 -14.18 -13.53 6.59
N GLU A 151 -13.19 -14.06 7.31
CA GLU A 151 -11.80 -14.21 6.86
C GLU A 151 -11.76 -15.09 5.60
N GLN A 152 -10.95 -14.69 4.62
CA GLN A 152 -10.83 -15.43 3.38
C GLN A 152 -9.81 -16.57 3.52
N ILE A 153 -10.22 -17.79 3.16
CA ILE A 153 -9.29 -18.92 3.04
C ILE A 153 -8.43 -18.68 1.77
N PRO A 154 -7.08 -18.71 1.87
CA PRO A 154 -6.23 -18.50 0.71
C PRO A 154 -6.35 -19.68 -0.28
N ASN A 155 -6.38 -19.35 -1.56
CA ASN A 155 -6.40 -20.32 -2.67
C ASN A 155 -5.00 -20.82 -3.04
N CYS A 156 -3.97 -20.13 -2.55
CA CYS A 156 -2.57 -20.50 -2.69
C CYS A 156 -1.99 -20.91 -1.33
N LYS A 157 -0.90 -21.68 -1.36
CA LYS A 157 -0.18 -22.14 -0.17
C LYS A 157 1.31 -22.06 -0.41
N PHE A 158 2.06 -21.70 0.63
CA PHE A 158 3.50 -21.78 0.67
C PHE A 158 3.93 -22.38 2.02
N ARG A 159 4.96 -23.21 2.01
CA ARG A 159 5.61 -23.72 3.20
C ARG A 159 7.06 -24.06 2.88
N CYS A 160 7.96 -23.85 3.83
CA CYS A 160 9.33 -24.30 3.73
C CYS A 160 9.85 -24.85 5.06
N SER A 161 11.07 -25.38 5.03
CA SER A 161 11.80 -25.88 6.21
C SER A 161 12.09 -24.82 7.28
N ASN A 162 11.98 -23.52 6.96
CA ASN A 162 12.15 -22.44 7.93
C ASN A 162 10.78 -22.01 8.53
N PRO A 163 10.54 -22.24 9.83
CA PRO A 163 9.26 -21.92 10.47
C PRO A 163 8.98 -20.41 10.57
N LEU A 164 10.00 -19.56 10.63
CA LEU A 164 9.82 -18.11 10.69
C LEU A 164 9.30 -17.58 9.35
N LEU A 165 9.87 -18.03 8.23
CA LEU A 165 9.37 -17.67 6.89
C LEU A 165 7.92 -18.11 6.66
N ASN A 166 7.53 -19.27 7.19
CA ASN A 166 6.14 -19.73 7.14
C ASN A 166 5.20 -18.77 7.87
N LYS A 167 5.56 -18.35 9.10
CA LYS A 167 4.78 -17.37 9.86
C LYS A 167 4.70 -16.02 9.13
N ILE A 168 5.83 -15.53 8.60
CA ILE A 168 5.86 -14.27 7.84
C ILE A 168 4.90 -14.34 6.64
N TRP A 169 4.90 -15.46 5.91
CA TRP A 169 3.97 -15.67 4.80
C TRP A 169 2.51 -15.68 5.25
N GLU A 170 2.18 -16.42 6.32
CA GLU A 170 0.82 -16.49 6.90
C GLU A 170 0.30 -15.10 7.32
N HIS A 171 1.11 -14.32 8.04
CA HIS A 171 0.77 -12.95 8.44
C HIS A 171 0.64 -12.02 7.23
N GLY A 172 1.45 -12.24 6.19
CA GLY A 172 1.33 -11.55 4.92
C GLY A 172 0.01 -11.83 4.21
N VAL A 173 -0.42 -13.09 4.14
CA VAL A 173 -1.71 -13.48 3.56
C VAL A 173 -2.87 -12.82 4.31
N ARG A 174 -2.83 -12.82 5.64
CA ARG A 174 -3.85 -12.14 6.44
C ARG A 174 -3.86 -10.63 6.20
N THR A 175 -2.68 -10.02 6.02
CA THR A 175 -2.56 -8.60 5.67
C THR A 175 -3.22 -8.30 4.32
N VAL A 176 -2.99 -9.14 3.31
CA VAL A 176 -3.66 -9.04 2.00
C VAL A 176 -5.18 -9.14 2.14
N ASP A 177 -5.67 -10.10 2.92
CA ASP A 177 -7.11 -10.25 3.16
C ASP A 177 -7.69 -8.98 3.81
N MET A 178 -7.12 -8.52 4.93
CA MET A 178 -7.60 -7.32 5.62
C MET A 178 -7.51 -6.02 4.80
N CYS A 179 -6.60 -5.97 3.81
CA CYS A 179 -6.45 -4.86 2.88
C CYS A 179 -7.23 -5.05 1.56
N THR A 180 -8.15 -6.01 1.53
CA THR A 180 -9.08 -6.23 0.41
C THR A 180 -10.51 -5.92 0.84
N VAL A 181 -11.20 -5.10 0.05
CA VAL A 181 -12.58 -4.65 0.30
C VAL A 181 -13.48 -5.12 -0.84
N ARG A 182 -14.65 -5.69 -0.52
CA ARG A 182 -15.69 -6.06 -1.51
C ARG A 182 -16.55 -4.87 -1.91
N ALA A 183 -17.15 -4.89 -3.10
CA ALA A 183 -18.15 -3.90 -3.47
C ALA A 183 -19.30 -3.85 -2.44
N GLY A 184 -19.71 -2.65 -2.02
CA GLY A 184 -20.77 -2.47 -1.04
C GLY A 184 -20.37 -2.72 0.42
N GLU A 185 -19.09 -2.95 0.73
CA GLU A 185 -18.64 -3.35 2.07
C GLU A 185 -18.53 -2.16 3.05
N THR A 186 -18.31 -0.94 2.57
CA THR A 186 -18.34 0.27 3.41
C THR A 186 -19.76 0.75 3.65
N ASP A 187 -20.02 1.37 4.79
CA ASP A 187 -21.31 2.02 5.06
C ASP A 187 -21.32 3.49 4.64
N PRO A 188 -22.48 4.07 4.31
CA PRO A 188 -22.61 5.51 4.17
C PRO A 188 -22.22 6.23 5.46
N ALA A 189 -21.42 7.29 5.33
CA ALA A 189 -21.01 8.12 6.45
C ALA A 189 -22.06 9.17 6.85
N TRP A 190 -22.92 9.55 5.90
CA TRP A 190 -24.02 10.50 6.10
C TRP A 190 -25.38 9.84 5.93
N ASP A 191 -26.40 10.37 6.62
CA ASP A 191 -27.78 9.89 6.51
C ASP A 191 -28.64 10.91 5.77
N VAL A 192 -29.07 10.58 4.54
CA VAL A 192 -29.93 11.45 3.72
C VAL A 192 -31.41 11.21 4.08
N THR A 193 -32.03 12.20 4.73
CA THR A 193 -33.41 12.17 5.24
C THR A 193 -34.32 13.16 4.50
N GLU A 194 -35.63 13.09 4.72
CA GLU A 194 -36.61 14.04 4.15
C GLU A 194 -36.41 15.49 4.64
N GLU A 195 -35.78 15.70 5.80
CA GLU A 195 -35.55 17.05 6.34
C GLU A 195 -34.22 17.67 5.85
N GLY A 196 -33.26 16.83 5.48
CA GLY A 196 -31.89 17.20 5.13
C GLY A 196 -30.93 16.02 5.30
N THR A 197 -29.65 16.25 5.02
CA THR A 197 -28.60 15.24 5.22
C THR A 197 -27.94 15.42 6.58
N VAL A 198 -28.02 14.40 7.42
CA VAL A 198 -27.35 14.35 8.73
C VAL A 198 -25.89 13.98 8.53
N VAL A 199 -25.01 14.87 8.97
CA VAL A 199 -23.56 14.69 8.95
C VAL A 199 -23.09 14.47 10.38
N HIS A 200 -22.41 13.34 10.58
CA HIS A 200 -21.78 12.98 11.85
C HIS A 200 -20.33 13.45 11.85
N GLY A 201 -19.81 13.81 13.03
CA GLY A 201 -18.42 14.21 13.23
C GLY A 201 -17.42 13.16 12.75
N GLN A 202 -16.82 13.42 11.59
CA GLN A 202 -15.83 12.61 10.89
C GLN A 202 -14.94 13.53 10.02
N HIS A 203 -14.12 12.96 9.13
CA HIS A 203 -13.38 13.70 8.10
C HIS A 203 -14.28 14.66 7.32
N TRP A 204 -13.78 15.88 7.10
CA TRP A 204 -14.42 16.90 6.27
C TRP A 204 -14.40 16.49 4.80
N SER A 205 -15.46 15.82 4.37
CA SER A 205 -15.60 15.31 3.01
C SER A 205 -15.83 16.47 2.04
N PRO A 206 -14.90 16.78 1.12
CA PRO A 206 -15.07 17.86 0.16
C PRO A 206 -15.97 17.43 -1.00
N CYS A 207 -16.78 18.37 -1.52
CA CYS A 207 -17.48 18.16 -2.77
C CYS A 207 -16.46 18.14 -3.92
N ARG A 208 -16.28 16.98 -4.55
CA ARG A 208 -15.23 16.75 -5.54
C ARG A 208 -15.45 17.53 -6.85
N GLN A 209 -16.68 17.90 -7.16
CA GLN A 209 -16.99 18.78 -8.28
C GLN A 209 -16.34 20.17 -8.17
N GLY A 210 -15.95 20.58 -6.95
CA GLY A 210 -15.42 21.90 -6.66
C GLY A 210 -13.93 22.03 -6.44
N THR A 211 -13.17 21.01 -6.82
CA THR A 211 -11.69 20.96 -6.68
C THR A 211 -10.95 22.10 -7.37
N ARG A 212 -11.62 22.90 -8.21
CA ARG A 212 -11.05 24.01 -8.98
C ARG A 212 -11.76 25.35 -8.77
N TRP A 213 -12.61 25.48 -7.74
CA TRP A 213 -13.32 26.74 -7.46
C TRP A 213 -12.44 27.73 -6.70
N ALA A 214 -12.18 28.89 -7.31
CA ALA A 214 -11.50 30.03 -6.69
C ALA A 214 -12.50 30.87 -5.88
N ASP A 215 -12.79 32.09 -6.33
CA ASP A 215 -13.77 32.99 -5.73
C ASP A 215 -15.18 32.44 -5.85
N LYS A 216 -15.89 32.37 -4.72
CA LYS A 216 -17.19 31.72 -4.62
C LYS A 216 -18.01 32.24 -3.46
N ILE A 217 -19.33 32.16 -3.62
CA ILE A 217 -20.30 32.34 -2.55
C ILE A 217 -20.96 30.99 -2.31
N VAL A 218 -20.80 30.46 -1.11
CA VAL A 218 -21.41 29.21 -0.65
C VAL A 218 -22.58 29.56 0.26
N ARG A 219 -23.77 29.03 -0.02
CA ARG A 219 -24.96 29.16 0.83
C ARG A 219 -25.54 27.79 1.13
N PHE A 220 -25.92 27.55 2.37
CA PHE A 220 -26.67 26.37 2.80
C PHE A 220 -27.46 26.68 4.07
N LYS A 221 -28.41 25.82 4.41
CA LYS A 221 -29.08 25.83 5.70
C LYS A 221 -28.57 24.69 6.56
N VAL A 222 -28.44 24.94 7.86
CA VAL A 222 -28.01 23.94 8.84
C VAL A 222 -28.89 23.98 10.08
N ARG A 223 -29.17 22.81 10.65
CA ARG A 223 -29.71 22.63 12.00
C ARG A 223 -28.67 21.87 12.81
N ILE A 224 -28.40 22.34 14.02
CA ILE A 224 -27.44 21.71 14.92
C ILE A 224 -28.21 20.75 15.82
N ASP A 225 -27.93 19.46 15.70
CA ASP A 225 -28.62 18.41 16.45
C ASP A 225 -27.83 18.06 17.72
N GLU A 226 -26.49 18.04 17.65
CA GLU A 226 -25.60 17.86 18.80
C GLU A 226 -24.27 18.61 18.64
N GLY A 227 -23.87 19.38 19.67
CA GLY A 227 -22.54 19.99 19.78
C GLY A 227 -22.31 21.22 18.91
N GLY A 228 -22.43 21.08 17.58
CA GLY A 228 -22.14 22.17 16.66
C GLY A 228 -22.29 21.79 15.19
N ALA A 229 -22.05 22.76 14.29
CA ALA A 229 -21.96 22.56 12.85
C ALA A 229 -20.57 22.91 12.34
N SER A 230 -20.11 22.23 11.30
CA SER A 230 -18.81 22.52 10.70
C SER A 230 -18.77 22.31 9.21
N TRP A 231 -18.10 23.23 8.52
CA TRP A 231 -17.89 23.19 7.09
C TRP A 231 -16.51 23.73 6.74
N GLY A 232 -15.96 23.32 5.60
CA GLY A 232 -14.69 23.84 5.10
C GLY A 232 -14.85 24.51 3.74
N VAL A 233 -14.05 25.52 3.45
CA VAL A 233 -13.91 26.14 2.12
C VAL A 233 -12.46 26.09 1.67
N HIS A 234 -12.23 26.22 0.36
CA HIS A 234 -10.91 25.96 -0.23
C HIS A 234 -10.41 24.53 0.06
N MET A 235 -11.34 23.58 0.18
CA MET A 235 -11.03 22.19 0.55
C MET A 235 -10.74 21.34 -0.69
N VAL A 236 -9.56 20.73 -0.74
CA VAL A 236 -9.23 19.63 -1.67
C VAL A 236 -8.76 18.41 -0.88
N VAL A 237 -7.74 18.60 -0.05
CA VAL A 237 -7.31 17.68 1.01
C VAL A 237 -7.32 18.45 2.33
N ASN A 238 -6.62 19.58 2.37
CA ASN A 238 -6.73 20.62 3.39
C ASN A 238 -7.50 21.84 2.87
N GLY A 239 -7.81 22.78 3.77
CA GLY A 239 -8.43 24.07 3.47
C GLY A 239 -8.67 24.90 4.74
N LEU A 240 -9.66 25.79 4.68
CA LEU A 240 -10.12 26.60 5.82
C LEU A 240 -11.42 26.03 6.37
N ILE A 241 -11.39 25.56 7.61
CA ILE A 241 -12.50 24.89 8.30
C ILE A 241 -13.09 25.83 9.34
N PHE A 242 -14.41 25.93 9.36
CA PHE A 242 -15.17 26.66 10.36
C PHE A 242 -15.88 25.68 11.28
N CYS A 243 -15.76 25.88 12.59
CA CYS A 243 -16.49 25.14 13.62
C CYS A 243 -17.38 26.11 14.40
N LEU A 244 -18.70 25.98 14.23
CA LEU A 244 -19.71 26.70 15.00
C LEU A 244 -20.09 25.85 16.22
N ASP A 245 -19.51 26.17 17.38
CA ASP A 245 -19.72 25.50 18.65
C ASP A 245 -20.83 26.21 19.45
N VAL A 246 -21.94 25.50 19.67
CA VAL A 246 -23.11 26.06 20.38
C VAL A 246 -23.00 25.94 21.91
N ARG A 247 -22.06 25.13 22.40
CA ARG A 247 -21.78 25.01 23.83
C ARG A 247 -20.88 26.14 24.30
N GLN A 248 -19.92 26.52 23.46
CA GLN A 248 -19.01 27.63 23.71
C GLN A 248 -19.52 28.96 23.16
N MET A 249 -20.56 28.94 22.32
CA MET A 249 -21.07 30.10 21.60
C MET A 249 -19.98 30.80 20.79
N THR A 250 -19.21 30.01 20.03
CA THR A 250 -18.11 30.51 19.19
C THR A 250 -18.16 29.97 17.77
N LEU A 251 -17.67 30.77 16.83
CA LEU A 251 -17.22 30.31 15.52
C LEU A 251 -15.69 30.33 15.55
N THR A 252 -15.03 29.22 15.27
CA THR A 252 -13.57 29.15 15.16
C THR A 252 -13.16 28.72 13.75
N ALA A 253 -12.16 29.40 13.18
CA ALA A 253 -11.57 29.05 11.90
C ALA A 253 -10.22 28.33 12.09
N TYR A 254 -10.01 27.25 11.35
CA TYR A 254 -8.81 26.44 11.35
C TYR A 254 -8.29 26.26 9.91
N GLU A 255 -7.01 26.47 9.67
CA GLU A 255 -6.33 26.00 8.47
C GLU A 255 -5.77 24.61 8.71
N GLY A 256 -6.08 23.65 7.82
CA GLY A 256 -5.51 22.31 7.86
C GLY A 256 -6.48 21.25 7.35
N LEU A 257 -6.27 20.01 7.82
CA LEU A 257 -7.17 18.87 7.55
C LEU A 257 -8.39 18.85 8.46
N SER A 258 -8.29 19.49 9.63
CA SER A 258 -9.28 19.42 10.69
C SER A 258 -9.14 20.53 11.72
N HIS A 259 -10.04 20.53 12.72
CA HIS A 259 -9.97 21.38 13.91
C HIS A 259 -8.82 21.06 14.90
N GLN A 260 -8.10 19.95 14.71
CA GLN A 260 -6.96 19.55 15.55
C GLN A 260 -5.79 19.00 14.72
N SER A 261 -4.58 19.14 15.24
CA SER A 261 -3.39 18.58 14.59
C SER A 261 -3.42 17.06 14.60
N SER A 262 -3.00 16.45 13.50
CA SER A 262 -2.80 15.01 13.36
C SER A 262 -1.45 14.75 12.69
N VAL A 263 -1.41 14.01 11.57
CA VAL A 263 -0.21 13.88 10.72
C VAL A 263 0.27 15.24 10.22
N PHE A 264 -0.66 16.18 10.01
CA PHE A 264 -0.37 17.56 9.65
C PHE A 264 -0.90 18.52 10.71
N PRO A 265 -0.22 19.67 10.93
CA PRO A 265 -0.66 20.66 11.90
C PRO A 265 -2.00 21.30 11.49
N SER A 266 -2.80 21.68 12.49
CA SER A 266 -3.95 22.56 12.34
C SER A 266 -3.66 23.92 12.98
N ILE A 267 -3.95 25.00 12.27
CA ILE A 267 -3.60 26.36 12.66
C ILE A 267 -4.88 27.18 12.87
N ILE A 268 -5.09 27.72 14.06
CA ILE A 268 -6.22 28.62 14.33
C ILE A 268 -6.02 29.93 13.56
N LYS A 269 -7.04 30.34 12.82
CA LYS A 269 -7.09 31.60 12.04
C LYS A 269 -7.97 32.67 12.66
N GLY A 270 -8.85 32.31 13.59
CA GLY A 270 -9.62 33.26 14.37
C GLY A 270 -10.73 32.60 15.17
N VAL A 271 -11.22 33.31 16.19
CA VAL A 271 -12.32 32.90 17.08
C VAL A 271 -13.24 34.10 17.22
N TRP A 272 -14.54 33.90 17.00
CA TRP A 272 -15.57 34.95 17.10
C TRP A 272 -16.69 34.47 18.01
N THR A 273 -17.19 35.35 18.89
CA THR A 273 -18.35 35.07 19.74
C THR A 273 -19.64 35.14 18.93
N ILE A 274 -20.57 34.25 19.25
CA ILE A 274 -21.87 34.14 18.60
C ILE A 274 -22.96 34.48 19.61
N ASP A 275 -23.91 35.30 19.17
CA ASP A 275 -25.05 35.66 20.00
C ASP A 275 -26.05 34.49 20.08
N GLU A 276 -26.67 34.29 21.25
CA GLU A 276 -27.56 33.16 21.52
C GLU A 276 -28.72 33.06 20.54
N ASP A 277 -29.27 34.20 20.10
CA ASP A 277 -30.41 34.30 19.18
C ASP A 277 -30.10 33.75 17.77
N LEU A 278 -28.83 33.66 17.38
CA LEU A 278 -28.40 33.14 16.08
C LEU A 278 -28.37 31.59 16.01
N VAL A 279 -28.47 30.89 17.14
CA VAL A 279 -28.11 29.46 17.25
C VAL A 279 -29.22 28.60 17.87
N VAL A 280 -30.33 29.21 18.31
CA VAL A 280 -31.41 28.49 19.00
C VAL A 280 -32.18 27.55 18.06
N THR A 281 -31.76 26.28 18.01
CA THR A 281 -32.47 25.03 17.64
C THR A 281 -33.27 24.95 16.33
N ASN A 282 -33.36 26.04 15.57
CA ASN A 282 -34.04 26.13 14.28
C ASN A 282 -33.03 26.15 13.13
N TRP A 283 -33.53 26.06 11.90
CA TRP A 283 -32.72 26.15 10.70
C TRP A 283 -32.09 27.54 10.54
N VAL A 284 -30.77 27.58 10.41
CA VAL A 284 -29.99 28.80 10.20
C VAL A 284 -29.37 28.78 8.81
N THR A 285 -29.37 29.94 8.14
CA THR A 285 -28.68 30.09 6.84
C THR A 285 -27.24 30.51 7.08
N ILE A 286 -26.31 29.80 6.46
CA ILE A 286 -24.89 30.14 6.44
C ILE A 286 -24.54 30.63 5.04
N GLU A 287 -23.88 31.78 4.97
CA GLU A 287 -23.23 32.27 3.76
C GLU A 287 -21.73 32.39 4.01
N THR A 288 -20.92 31.79 3.13
CA THR A 288 -19.46 31.96 3.14
C THR A 288 -19.02 32.56 1.81
N VAL A 289 -18.38 33.72 1.85
CA VAL A 289 -17.88 34.43 0.67
C VAL A 289 -16.36 34.34 0.64
N ALA A 290 -15.82 33.60 -0.33
CA ALA A 290 -14.39 33.56 -0.61
C ALA A 290 -14.05 34.52 -1.75
N ARG A 291 -13.12 35.44 -1.50
CA ARG A 291 -12.63 36.42 -2.47
C ARG A 291 -11.13 36.62 -2.31
N GLY A 292 -10.36 36.18 -3.30
CA GLY A 292 -8.90 36.23 -3.26
C GLY A 292 -8.37 35.46 -2.05
N ASP A 293 -7.67 36.17 -1.17
CA ASP A 293 -7.07 35.68 0.07
C ASP A 293 -7.94 35.97 1.31
N SER A 294 -9.23 36.27 1.11
CA SER A 294 -10.16 36.56 2.20
C SER A 294 -11.40 35.67 2.16
N VAL A 295 -11.89 35.31 3.35
CA VAL A 295 -13.13 34.57 3.53
C VAL A 295 -13.96 35.24 4.62
N SER A 296 -15.20 35.60 4.31
CA SER A 296 -16.17 36.05 5.32
C SER A 296 -17.30 35.04 5.52
N VAL A 297 -17.83 34.99 6.74
CA VAL A 297 -18.98 34.16 7.11
C VAL A 297 -20.09 35.02 7.67
N SER A 298 -21.29 34.85 7.12
CA SER A 298 -22.53 35.38 7.68
C SER A 298 -23.41 34.25 8.20
N ILE A 299 -24.04 34.49 9.36
CA ILE A 299 -25.01 33.61 9.99
C ILE A 299 -26.34 34.37 10.04
N GLY A 300 -27.35 33.85 9.34
CA GLY A 300 -28.58 34.61 9.10
C GLY A 300 -28.30 35.85 8.25
N SER A 301 -28.66 37.03 8.77
CA SER A 301 -28.43 38.33 8.12
C SER A 301 -27.18 39.07 8.62
N ARG A 302 -26.41 38.48 9.54
CA ARG A 302 -25.29 39.13 10.20
C ARG A 302 -23.96 38.54 9.75
N GLU A 303 -23.03 39.40 9.35
CA GLU A 303 -21.63 39.02 9.17
C GLU A 303 -21.00 38.80 10.55
N VAL A 304 -20.40 37.61 10.72
CA VAL A 304 -19.86 37.14 12.00
C VAL A 304 -18.33 37.13 11.97
N SER A 305 -17.73 36.77 10.84
CA SER A 305 -16.29 36.67 10.72
C SER A 305 -15.78 37.12 9.36
N VAL A 306 -14.54 37.62 9.38
CA VAL A 306 -13.71 37.86 8.20
C VAL A 306 -12.31 37.36 8.52
N VAL A 307 -11.79 36.46 7.68
CA VAL A 307 -10.40 35.99 7.71
C VAL A 307 -9.69 36.56 6.49
N GLN A 308 -8.53 37.19 6.69
CA GLN A 308 -7.77 37.88 5.65
C GLN A 308 -6.33 37.34 5.57
N ASN A 309 -5.63 37.65 4.48
CA ASN A 309 -4.24 37.25 4.24
C ASN A 309 -4.07 35.72 4.25
N LEU A 310 -5.05 35.00 3.68
CA LEU A 310 -5.01 33.54 3.56
C LEU A 310 -4.00 33.12 2.49
N ASP A 311 -2.96 32.42 2.92
CA ASP A 311 -1.98 31.76 2.07
C ASP A 311 -2.00 30.25 2.33
N ILE A 312 -3.10 29.61 1.93
CA ILE A 312 -3.31 28.18 2.15
C ILE A 312 -2.71 27.42 0.96
N HIS A 313 -1.71 26.58 1.19
CA HIS A 313 -1.12 25.73 0.14
C HIS A 313 -1.74 24.33 0.16
N PRO A 314 -2.06 23.73 -1.01
CA PRO A 314 -2.57 22.36 -1.05
C PRO A 314 -1.46 21.37 -0.66
N ILE A 315 -1.74 20.48 0.31
CA ILE A 315 -0.77 19.48 0.81
C ILE A 315 -0.30 18.51 -0.29
N LEU A 316 -1.11 18.26 -1.31
CA LEU A 316 -0.82 17.32 -2.42
C LEU A 316 -0.96 17.96 -3.80
N GLY A 317 -0.68 19.26 -3.98
CA GLY A 317 -0.90 19.96 -5.25
C GLY A 317 0.14 21.01 -5.59
N GLY A 318 0.15 21.46 -6.85
CA GLY A 318 1.12 22.46 -7.34
C GLY A 318 0.60 23.89 -7.48
N SER A 319 -0.63 24.14 -7.04
CA SER A 319 -1.20 25.49 -7.09
C SER A 319 -0.61 26.37 -5.99
N LYS A 320 -0.31 27.64 -6.32
CA LYS A 320 0.23 28.64 -5.37
C LYS A 320 -0.73 29.00 -4.23
N ALA A 321 -2.03 28.77 -4.41
CA ALA A 321 -3.03 28.94 -3.39
C ALA A 321 -4.07 27.84 -3.57
N ASN A 322 -4.61 27.35 -2.47
CA ASN A 322 -5.59 26.30 -2.45
C ASN A 322 -6.91 26.87 -2.97
N THR A 323 -7.20 26.60 -4.23
CA THR A 323 -8.54 26.70 -4.79
C THR A 323 -9.24 25.39 -4.50
N GLY A 324 -10.48 25.43 -4.04
CA GLY A 324 -11.10 24.21 -3.58
C GLY A 324 -12.54 24.40 -3.20
N SER A 325 -13.10 23.28 -2.77
CA SER A 325 -14.53 23.10 -2.66
C SER A 325 -15.07 23.52 -1.29
N ILE A 326 -16.38 23.30 -1.13
CA ILE A 326 -17.07 23.17 0.15
C ILE A 326 -16.88 21.74 0.68
N ALA A 327 -16.70 21.59 1.99
CA ALA A 327 -16.67 20.30 2.67
C ALA A 327 -17.57 20.31 3.91
N PHE A 328 -18.10 19.14 4.29
CA PHE A 328 -18.82 18.96 5.55
C PHE A 328 -18.21 17.81 6.34
N GLY A 329 -18.18 17.97 7.65
CA GLY A 329 -17.60 17.03 8.61
C GLY A 329 -17.73 17.61 10.01
N GLY A 330 -16.92 17.16 10.96
CA GLY A 330 -16.93 17.81 12.27
C GLY A 330 -16.06 17.15 13.33
N PRO A 331 -15.88 17.84 14.47
CA PRO A 331 -15.33 17.27 15.69
C PRO A 331 -16.07 16.00 16.15
N GLU A 332 -15.39 15.15 16.93
CA GLU A 332 -15.98 13.93 17.51
C GLU A 332 -17.30 14.24 18.25
N GLY A 333 -18.35 13.47 17.95
CA GLY A 333 -19.65 13.57 18.61
C GLY A 333 -20.53 14.75 18.16
N TRP A 334 -20.08 15.57 17.20
CA TRP A 334 -20.94 16.61 16.62
C TRP A 334 -21.89 15.99 15.59
N ILE A 335 -23.13 16.48 15.57
CA ILE A 335 -24.17 16.05 14.63
C ILE A 335 -24.92 17.30 14.14
N ALA A 336 -24.97 17.48 12.83
CA ALA A 336 -25.73 18.55 12.21
C ALA A 336 -26.40 18.11 10.92
N THR A 337 -27.59 18.64 10.66
CA THR A 337 -28.37 18.37 9.45
C THR A 337 -28.27 19.54 8.47
N TYR A 338 -27.90 19.27 7.21
CA TYR A 338 -27.66 20.26 6.17
C TYR A 338 -28.66 20.14 5.01
N ARG A 339 -29.06 21.28 4.42
CA ARG A 339 -29.91 21.33 3.21
C ARG A 339 -29.70 22.60 2.38
N ASP A 340 -30.26 22.61 1.17
CA ASP A 340 -30.29 23.77 0.26
C ASP A 340 -28.89 24.31 -0.10
N LEU A 341 -27.92 23.43 -0.40
CA LEU A 341 -26.56 23.85 -0.77
C LEU A 341 -26.53 24.46 -2.17
N THR A 342 -26.06 25.70 -2.27
CA THR A 342 -25.77 26.40 -3.52
C THR A 342 -24.38 27.02 -3.47
N VAL A 343 -23.60 26.85 -4.53
CA VAL A 343 -22.31 27.51 -4.74
C VAL A 343 -22.40 28.32 -6.02
N THR A 344 -22.08 29.62 -5.92
CA THR A 344 -22.05 30.53 -7.07
C THR A 344 -20.70 31.22 -7.18
N ASP A 345 -20.36 31.71 -8.37
CA ASP A 345 -19.27 32.67 -8.50
C ASP A 345 -19.71 34.07 -8.01
N LEU A 346 -18.78 35.03 -7.95
CA LEU A 346 -19.09 36.41 -7.53
C LEU A 346 -20.03 37.16 -8.48
N LYS A 347 -20.32 36.61 -9.68
CA LYS A 347 -21.27 37.16 -10.66
C LYS A 347 -22.65 36.52 -10.55
N GLY A 348 -22.86 35.60 -9.60
CA GLY A 348 -24.12 34.91 -9.39
C GLY A 348 -24.36 33.70 -10.31
N ARG A 349 -23.37 33.27 -11.09
CA ARG A 349 -23.51 32.03 -11.88
C ARG A 349 -23.39 30.83 -10.95
N ILE A 350 -24.33 29.90 -11.03
CA ILE A 350 -24.33 28.67 -10.23
C ILE A 350 -23.17 27.77 -10.70
N LEU A 351 -22.24 27.48 -9.80
CA LEU A 351 -21.15 26.54 -9.99
C LEU A 351 -21.57 25.12 -9.55
N TYR A 352 -22.38 25.02 -8.51
CA TYR A 352 -22.90 23.76 -7.99
C TYR A 352 -24.18 23.99 -7.18
N ALA A 353 -25.10 23.01 -7.26
CA ALA A 353 -26.26 22.95 -6.39
C ALA A 353 -26.57 21.50 -6.02
N ASN A 354 -26.97 21.29 -4.77
CA ASN A 354 -27.44 20.03 -4.23
C ASN A 354 -28.42 20.31 -3.08
N SER A 355 -29.63 19.76 -3.16
CA SER A 355 -30.65 19.94 -2.12
C SER A 355 -30.24 19.32 -0.77
N LEU A 356 -29.35 18.32 -0.80
CA LEU A 356 -29.03 17.41 0.32
C LEU A 356 -30.28 16.70 0.86
N LEU A 357 -31.26 16.49 -0.02
CA LEU A 357 -32.51 15.77 0.22
C LEU A 357 -32.53 14.47 -0.60
N PRO A 358 -33.52 13.58 -0.41
CA PRO A 358 -33.55 12.27 -1.06
C PRO A 358 -33.51 12.34 -2.59
N ILE A 359 -34.01 13.42 -3.20
CA ILE A 359 -33.95 13.65 -4.64
C ILE A 359 -32.52 13.72 -5.19
N ASP A 360 -31.55 14.21 -4.38
CA ASP A 360 -30.13 14.29 -4.74
C ASP A 360 -29.29 13.21 -4.04
N ARG A 361 -29.88 12.23 -3.34
CA ARG A 361 -29.15 11.23 -2.52
C ARG A 361 -27.94 10.62 -3.24
N GLY A 362 -28.12 10.17 -4.48
CA GLY A 362 -27.05 9.57 -5.27
C GLY A 362 -25.89 10.54 -5.54
N ARG A 363 -26.22 11.79 -5.86
CA ARG A 363 -25.22 12.86 -6.06
C ARG A 363 -24.55 13.24 -4.75
N THR A 364 -25.28 13.35 -3.64
CA THR A 364 -24.69 13.62 -2.31
C THR A 364 -23.65 12.56 -1.96
N PHE A 365 -23.97 11.29 -2.12
CA PHE A 365 -23.03 10.21 -1.84
C PHE A 365 -21.81 10.20 -2.78
N ALA A 366 -22.00 10.41 -4.08
CA ALA A 366 -20.92 10.39 -5.06
C ALA A 366 -20.04 11.65 -5.03
N ASP A 367 -20.66 12.83 -5.02
CA ASP A 367 -19.96 14.13 -5.08
C ASP A 367 -19.14 14.38 -3.82
N PHE A 368 -19.59 13.91 -2.64
CA PHE A 368 -18.87 14.05 -1.38
C PHE A 368 -18.12 12.78 -0.96
N GLN A 369 -18.30 11.65 -1.67
CA GLN A 369 -17.61 10.37 -1.41
C GLN A 369 -17.88 9.80 -0.01
N VAL A 370 -19.14 9.88 0.39
CA VAL A 370 -19.62 9.47 1.72
C VAL A 370 -20.61 8.32 1.64
N GLY A 371 -20.82 7.76 0.45
CA GLY A 371 -21.64 6.58 0.23
C GLY A 371 -20.89 5.28 0.50
N THR A 372 -21.39 4.19 -0.08
CA THR A 372 -20.65 2.92 -0.11
C THR A 372 -19.64 2.89 -1.27
N ASN A 373 -18.64 2.00 -1.20
CA ASN A 373 -17.71 1.74 -2.28
C ASN A 373 -18.41 0.95 -3.40
N ALA A 374 -18.43 1.50 -4.61
CA ALA A 374 -19.16 0.92 -5.74
C ALA A 374 -18.51 -0.34 -6.31
N ILE A 375 -17.23 -0.56 -6.04
CA ILE A 375 -16.42 -1.65 -6.59
C ILE A 375 -15.59 -2.32 -5.49
N ALA A 376 -15.16 -3.56 -5.74
CA ALA A 376 -14.12 -4.17 -4.93
C ALA A 376 -12.79 -3.43 -5.15
N ALA A 377 -12.00 -3.26 -4.10
CA ALA A 377 -10.74 -2.51 -4.17
C ALA A 377 -9.71 -3.04 -3.16
N MET A 378 -8.45 -2.85 -3.50
CA MET A 378 -7.33 -2.92 -2.57
C MET A 378 -7.21 -1.58 -1.87
N ILE A 379 -6.88 -1.62 -0.58
CA ILE A 379 -6.55 -0.45 0.22
C ILE A 379 -5.11 -0.54 0.72
N ASP A 380 -4.52 0.61 1.01
CA ASP A 380 -3.20 0.76 1.64
C ASP A 380 -3.15 0.08 3.02
N GLY A 381 -4.06 0.42 3.93
CA GLY A 381 -4.09 -0.13 5.28
C GLY A 381 -5.49 -0.32 5.84
N ALA A 382 -5.65 -1.35 6.67
CA ALA A 382 -6.97 -1.72 7.19
C ALA A 382 -7.54 -0.67 8.15
N LYS A 383 -6.70 -0.08 9.02
CA LYS A 383 -7.06 1.02 9.93
C LYS A 383 -7.27 2.33 9.16
N ARG A 384 -6.26 2.73 8.40
CA ARG A 384 -6.15 3.97 7.60
C ARG A 384 -5.16 3.74 6.46
N ASP A 385 -5.18 4.54 5.41
CA ASP A 385 -6.16 5.59 5.09
C ASP A 385 -7.41 5.04 4.37
N ARG A 386 -7.42 3.74 4.09
CA ARG A 386 -8.48 3.02 3.36
C ARG A 386 -8.72 3.63 1.99
N ALA A 387 -7.63 3.96 1.32
CA ALA A 387 -7.61 4.47 -0.04
C ALA A 387 -6.80 3.54 -0.94
N THR A 388 -7.08 3.57 -2.23
CA THR A 388 -6.34 2.80 -3.23
C THR A 388 -5.18 3.65 -3.73
N PHE A 389 -3.96 3.10 -3.67
CA PHE A 389 -2.75 3.73 -4.17
C PHE A 389 -2.10 2.88 -5.26
N GLY A 390 -1.61 3.52 -6.32
CA GLY A 390 -0.91 2.84 -7.42
C GLY A 390 0.40 2.17 -6.97
N GLY A 391 1.14 2.81 -6.07
CA GLY A 391 2.38 2.26 -5.49
C GLY A 391 2.16 1.04 -4.61
N ASP A 392 1.13 1.06 -3.76
CA ASP A 392 0.73 -0.09 -2.94
C ASP A 392 0.23 -1.26 -3.77
N LEU A 393 -0.52 -0.96 -4.85
CA LEU A 393 -1.04 -1.97 -5.77
C LEU A 393 0.09 -2.72 -6.51
N HIS A 394 1.24 -2.07 -6.74
CA HIS A 394 2.41 -2.71 -7.34
C HIS A 394 2.95 -3.89 -6.50
N ILE A 395 2.88 -3.80 -5.17
CA ILE A 395 3.25 -4.89 -4.25
C ILE A 395 2.05 -5.79 -4.01
N SER A 396 0.97 -5.24 -3.46
CA SER A 396 -0.16 -6.01 -2.97
C SER A 396 -0.91 -6.75 -4.09
N GLY A 397 -0.92 -6.22 -5.31
CA GLY A 397 -1.48 -6.90 -6.48
C GLY A 397 -0.73 -8.19 -6.85
N ARG A 398 0.59 -8.24 -6.65
CA ARG A 398 1.38 -9.48 -6.78
C ARG A 398 1.07 -10.43 -5.62
N SER A 399 0.99 -9.92 -4.39
CA SER A 399 0.66 -10.72 -3.21
C SER A 399 -0.71 -11.41 -3.33
N VAL A 400 -1.72 -10.76 -3.91
CA VAL A 400 -3.03 -11.37 -4.19
C VAL A 400 -2.90 -12.62 -5.07
N ALA A 401 -2.03 -12.59 -6.08
CA ALA A 401 -1.83 -13.71 -7.01
C ALA A 401 -1.25 -14.96 -6.34
N TYR A 402 -0.53 -14.78 -5.24
CA TYR A 402 0.08 -15.87 -4.46
C TYR A 402 -0.63 -16.13 -3.13
N SER A 403 -1.84 -15.61 -2.92
CA SER A 403 -2.61 -15.79 -1.68
C SER A 403 -4.09 -16.07 -1.94
N THR A 404 -4.93 -15.05 -1.88
CA THR A 404 -6.39 -15.13 -1.92
C THR A 404 -6.95 -15.26 -3.33
N THR A 405 -6.16 -14.89 -4.35
CA THR A 405 -6.58 -14.76 -5.76
C THR A 405 -7.83 -13.91 -5.97
N ASN A 406 -8.09 -12.96 -5.06
CA ASN A 406 -9.16 -11.97 -5.19
C ASN A 406 -8.81 -10.89 -6.23
N PHE A 407 -8.71 -11.31 -7.48
CA PHE A 407 -8.38 -10.45 -8.62
C PHE A 407 -9.48 -9.41 -8.92
N GLU A 408 -10.69 -9.58 -8.40
CA GLU A 408 -11.75 -8.58 -8.51
C GLU A 408 -11.35 -7.27 -7.84
N ALA A 409 -10.76 -7.33 -6.63
CA ALA A 409 -10.28 -6.15 -5.93
C ALA A 409 -9.11 -5.45 -6.66
N VAL A 410 -8.22 -6.23 -7.28
CA VAL A 410 -7.12 -5.67 -8.09
C VAL A 410 -7.67 -5.00 -9.36
N ARG A 411 -8.59 -5.65 -10.08
CA ARG A 411 -9.22 -5.09 -11.29
C ARG A 411 -10.03 -3.83 -10.98
N GLY A 412 -10.77 -3.84 -9.87
CA GLY A 412 -11.50 -2.68 -9.42
C GLY A 412 -10.58 -1.51 -9.06
N SER A 413 -9.47 -1.77 -8.36
CA SER A 413 -8.45 -0.75 -8.07
C SER A 413 -7.88 -0.11 -9.34
N ILE A 414 -7.55 -0.93 -10.34
CA ILE A 414 -7.11 -0.46 -11.66
C ILE A 414 -8.18 0.45 -12.26
N LYS A 415 -9.44 -0.01 -12.32
CA LYS A 415 -10.56 0.75 -12.90
C LYS A 415 -10.80 2.08 -12.17
N LEU A 416 -10.73 2.10 -10.85
CA LEU A 416 -10.90 3.31 -10.05
C LEU A 416 -9.83 4.33 -10.36
N LEU A 417 -8.57 3.94 -10.25
CA LEU A 417 -7.44 4.83 -10.46
C LEU A 417 -7.37 5.35 -11.90
N THR A 418 -7.56 4.48 -12.90
CA THR A 418 -7.47 4.88 -14.31
C THR A 418 -8.62 5.78 -14.77
N SER A 419 -9.81 5.64 -14.15
CA SER A 419 -10.95 6.52 -14.44
C SER A 419 -10.73 7.97 -13.96
N HIS A 420 -9.74 8.23 -13.10
CA HIS A 420 -9.42 9.57 -12.60
C HIS A 420 -8.28 10.23 -13.37
N GLN A 421 -8.14 9.93 -14.66
CA GLN A 421 -7.16 10.59 -15.51
C GLN A 421 -7.56 12.04 -15.82
N THR A 422 -6.64 12.96 -15.58
CA THR A 422 -6.77 14.38 -15.90
C THR A 422 -6.71 14.64 -17.41
N LYS A 423 -7.20 15.80 -17.89
CA LYS A 423 -7.20 16.14 -19.33
C LYS A 423 -5.81 16.20 -19.94
N ASP A 424 -4.82 16.63 -19.17
CA ASP A 424 -3.40 16.70 -19.52
C ASP A 424 -2.72 15.32 -19.57
N GLY A 425 -3.37 14.29 -19.04
CA GLY A 425 -2.94 12.89 -19.16
C GLY A 425 -2.37 12.30 -17.89
N TYR A 426 -2.25 13.06 -16.79
CA TYR A 426 -1.83 12.47 -15.51
C TYR A 426 -2.88 11.50 -14.99
N LEU A 427 -2.45 10.27 -14.73
CA LEU A 427 -3.30 9.16 -14.29
C LEU A 427 -3.56 9.27 -12.79
N GLY A 428 -4.80 9.02 -12.37
CA GLY A 428 -5.12 8.88 -10.95
C GLY A 428 -4.26 7.78 -10.32
N ASN A 429 -3.67 8.07 -9.18
CA ASN A 429 -2.78 7.15 -8.46
C ASN A 429 -3.06 7.06 -6.95
N LEU A 430 -4.08 7.79 -6.51
CA LEU A 430 -4.62 7.82 -5.16
C LEU A 430 -6.11 8.16 -5.27
N CYS A 431 -6.97 7.26 -4.81
CA CYS A 431 -8.41 7.52 -4.70
C CYS A 431 -8.96 6.91 -3.39
N PRO A 432 -9.80 7.63 -2.63
CA PRO A 432 -10.64 7.00 -1.61
C PRO A 432 -11.53 5.93 -2.25
N ILE A 433 -11.74 4.80 -1.59
CA ILE A 433 -12.52 3.69 -2.18
C ILE A 433 -14.02 4.00 -2.37
N GLN A 434 -14.52 5.06 -1.73
CA GLN A 434 -15.88 5.58 -1.91
C GLN A 434 -16.02 6.50 -3.13
N ALA A 435 -14.91 6.79 -3.84
CA ALA A 435 -14.94 7.57 -5.06
C ALA A 435 -15.73 6.86 -6.17
N PRO A 436 -16.50 7.59 -6.98
CA PRO A 436 -17.20 7.03 -8.13
C PRO A 436 -16.22 6.67 -9.26
N ILE A 437 -16.67 5.84 -10.19
CA ILE A 437 -15.97 5.64 -11.47
C ILE A 437 -16.44 6.70 -12.46
N HIS A 438 -15.50 7.33 -13.16
CA HIS A 438 -15.81 8.29 -14.21
C HIS A 438 -15.73 7.65 -15.60
N THR A 439 -16.61 8.11 -16.51
CA THR A 439 -16.51 7.83 -17.95
C THR A 439 -15.86 9.03 -18.64
N ASP A 440 -15.24 8.81 -19.81
CA ASP A 440 -14.42 9.79 -20.55
C ASP A 440 -15.18 11.07 -21.00
N ASP A 441 -16.47 11.23 -20.67
CA ASP A 441 -17.32 12.33 -21.13
C ASP A 441 -17.06 13.65 -20.40
N THR A 442 -16.52 13.61 -19.17
CA THR A 442 -16.16 14.82 -18.42
C THR A 442 -14.86 14.62 -17.64
N GLU A 443 -14.08 15.69 -17.45
CA GLU A 443 -12.84 15.60 -16.68
C GLU A 443 -13.17 15.26 -15.22
N PRO A 444 -12.58 14.19 -14.67
CA PRO A 444 -12.86 13.79 -13.30
C PRO A 444 -12.38 14.86 -12.32
N PRO A 445 -13.03 14.97 -11.16
CA PRO A 445 -12.44 15.59 -10.00
C PRO A 445 -11.03 15.07 -9.74
N THR A 446 -10.11 15.97 -9.42
CA THR A 446 -8.75 15.59 -9.03
C THR A 446 -8.61 15.57 -7.51
N TYR A 447 -7.87 14.60 -6.98
CA TYR A 447 -7.47 14.53 -5.57
C TYR A 447 -6.17 15.30 -5.30
N ALA A 448 -5.72 16.05 -6.32
CA ALA A 448 -4.37 16.55 -6.44
C ALA A 448 -3.34 15.41 -6.63
N PHE A 449 -2.09 15.75 -6.93
CA PHE A 449 -1.07 14.82 -7.38
C PHE A 449 -0.28 14.29 -6.18
N TYR A 450 -0.19 12.96 -6.01
CA TYR A 450 0.74 12.39 -5.03
C TYR A 450 2.16 12.29 -5.61
N SER A 451 2.38 11.38 -6.58
CA SER A 451 3.70 11.19 -7.19
C SER A 451 3.62 10.57 -8.58
N ILE A 452 4.41 11.07 -9.53
CA ILE A 452 4.56 10.44 -10.86
C ILE A 452 5.03 8.98 -10.71
N THR A 453 5.87 8.66 -9.73
CA THR A 453 6.31 7.29 -9.46
C THR A 453 5.12 6.36 -9.25
N TYR A 454 4.12 6.75 -8.46
CA TYR A 454 2.94 5.92 -8.17
C TYR A 454 2.03 5.74 -9.39
N ALA A 455 1.94 6.75 -10.26
CA ALA A 455 1.20 6.64 -11.52
C ALA A 455 1.90 5.68 -12.50
N LEU A 456 3.24 5.69 -12.55
CA LEU A 456 4.03 4.78 -13.37
C LEU A 456 4.02 3.35 -12.82
N LEU A 457 4.09 3.18 -11.50
CA LEU A 457 3.97 1.86 -10.84
C LEU A 457 2.59 1.22 -11.06
N LEU A 458 1.53 2.01 -11.25
CA LEU A 458 0.23 1.49 -11.65
C LEU A 458 0.28 0.79 -13.03
N VAL A 459 1.08 1.30 -13.99
CA VAL A 459 1.32 0.64 -15.28
C VAL A 459 1.91 -0.76 -15.06
N VAL A 460 2.88 -0.86 -14.16
CA VAL A 460 3.54 -2.13 -13.81
C VAL A 460 2.58 -3.08 -13.10
N ALA A 461 1.73 -2.56 -12.21
CA ALA A 461 0.70 -3.33 -11.52
C ALA A 461 -0.33 -3.90 -12.52
N ILE A 462 -0.75 -3.12 -13.52
CA ILE A 462 -1.64 -3.58 -14.61
C ILE A 462 -0.99 -4.73 -15.39
N LYS A 463 0.30 -4.59 -15.74
CA LYS A 463 1.06 -5.66 -16.41
C LYS A 463 1.12 -6.93 -15.57
N ASN A 464 1.38 -6.81 -14.26
CA ASN A 464 1.43 -7.98 -13.37
C ASN A 464 0.06 -8.65 -13.23
N TYR A 465 -1.02 -7.85 -13.08
CA TYR A 465 -2.39 -8.36 -13.10
C TYR A 465 -2.67 -9.15 -14.38
N TRP A 466 -2.39 -8.57 -15.55
CA TRP A 466 -2.58 -9.23 -16.85
C TRP A 466 -1.75 -10.52 -16.97
N LEU A 467 -0.51 -10.52 -16.48
CA LEU A 467 0.33 -11.73 -16.46
C LEU A 467 -0.30 -12.86 -15.64
N HIS A 468 -0.84 -12.57 -14.46
CA HIS A 468 -1.42 -13.58 -13.58
C HIS A 468 -2.85 -14.01 -13.99
N THR A 469 -3.66 -13.12 -14.55
CA THR A 469 -5.06 -13.42 -14.91
C THR A 469 -5.24 -13.84 -16.37
N GLY A 470 -4.39 -13.35 -17.28
CA GLY A 470 -4.58 -13.51 -18.72
C GLY A 470 -5.70 -12.65 -19.29
N ASP A 471 -6.21 -11.69 -18.53
CA ASP A 471 -7.33 -10.85 -18.90
C ASP A 471 -6.91 -9.74 -19.87
N ASN A 472 -7.04 -9.98 -21.17
CA ASN A 472 -6.67 -8.98 -22.18
C ASN A 472 -7.56 -7.73 -22.14
N SER A 473 -8.80 -7.83 -21.63
CA SER A 473 -9.72 -6.70 -21.61
C SER A 473 -9.19 -5.53 -20.77
N VAL A 474 -8.47 -5.81 -19.67
CA VAL A 474 -7.92 -4.72 -18.85
C VAL A 474 -6.90 -3.89 -19.62
N VAL A 475 -6.11 -4.54 -20.49
CA VAL A 475 -5.09 -3.85 -21.29
C VAL A 475 -5.78 -3.02 -22.35
N GLU A 476 -6.76 -3.60 -23.05
CA GLU A 476 -7.56 -2.90 -24.07
C GLU A 476 -8.26 -1.66 -23.50
N ASP A 477 -8.90 -1.79 -22.33
CA ASP A 477 -9.62 -0.72 -21.66
C ASP A 477 -8.72 0.47 -21.30
N VAL A 478 -7.50 0.21 -20.83
CA VAL A 478 -6.63 1.26 -20.26
C VAL A 478 -5.51 1.71 -21.19
N TRP A 479 -5.26 1.02 -22.31
CA TRP A 479 -4.12 1.27 -23.21
C TRP A 479 -3.96 2.74 -23.58
N THR A 480 -5.06 3.38 -24.01
CA THR A 480 -5.05 4.80 -24.39
C THR A 480 -4.73 5.70 -23.21
N ALA A 481 -5.27 5.41 -22.03
CA ALA A 481 -4.97 6.15 -20.80
C ALA A 481 -3.49 6.03 -20.44
N LEU A 482 -2.90 4.84 -20.55
CA LEU A 482 -1.47 4.64 -20.27
C LEU A 482 -0.57 5.41 -21.23
N LYS A 483 -0.91 5.45 -22.53
CA LYS A 483 -0.16 6.29 -23.49
C LYS A 483 -0.26 7.79 -23.18
N ARG A 484 -1.42 8.26 -22.74
CA ARG A 484 -1.60 9.66 -22.29
C ARG A 484 -0.75 9.96 -21.06
N LEU A 485 -0.63 9.02 -20.11
CA LEU A 485 0.28 9.16 -18.97
C LEU A 485 1.74 9.29 -19.41
N LEU A 486 2.22 8.42 -20.31
CA LEU A 486 3.60 8.52 -20.81
C LEU A 486 3.87 9.85 -21.49
N LYS A 487 2.93 10.33 -22.34
CA LYS A 487 3.02 11.65 -22.97
C LYS A 487 3.00 12.80 -21.97
N PHE A 488 2.24 12.67 -20.88
CA PHE A 488 2.26 13.64 -19.79
C PHE A 488 3.63 13.68 -19.11
N VAL A 489 4.22 12.53 -18.80
CA VAL A 489 5.54 12.43 -18.17
C VAL A 489 6.65 12.99 -19.08
N GLU A 490 6.54 12.81 -20.40
CA GLU A 490 7.48 13.36 -21.39
C GLU A 490 7.64 14.89 -21.30
N GLN A 491 6.64 15.62 -20.77
CA GLN A 491 6.71 17.08 -20.58
C GLN A 491 7.73 17.50 -19.52
N PHE A 492 8.15 16.58 -18.66
CA PHE A 492 9.11 16.82 -17.58
C PHE A 492 10.51 16.28 -17.90
N LEU A 493 10.76 15.83 -19.14
CA LEU A 493 12.10 15.44 -19.57
C LEU A 493 13.00 16.68 -19.65
N ASN A 494 14.13 16.63 -18.95
CA ASN A 494 15.17 17.65 -19.03
C ASN A 494 16.06 17.43 -20.27
N GLY A 495 17.05 18.30 -20.47
CA GLY A 495 17.99 18.21 -21.60
C GLY A 495 18.86 16.95 -21.64
N ASP A 496 18.91 16.19 -20.54
CA ASP A 496 19.60 14.91 -20.45
C ASP A 496 18.72 13.70 -20.75
N GLY A 497 17.43 13.92 -21.03
CA GLY A 497 16.46 12.84 -21.26
C GLY A 497 15.99 12.16 -19.97
N LEU A 498 16.11 12.83 -18.82
CA LEU A 498 15.62 12.35 -17.54
C LEU A 498 14.41 13.18 -17.07
N VAL A 499 13.47 12.52 -16.39
CA VAL A 499 12.30 13.17 -15.80
C VAL A 499 12.71 13.96 -14.56
N ALA A 500 12.51 15.27 -14.59
CA ALA A 500 12.63 16.18 -13.46
C ALA A 500 11.25 16.78 -13.14
N ALA A 501 10.51 16.11 -12.25
CA ALA A 501 9.14 16.47 -11.91
C ALA A 501 9.08 17.68 -10.97
N PRO A 502 8.01 18.50 -11.03
CA PRO A 502 7.80 19.56 -10.07
C PRO A 502 7.58 18.98 -8.66
N PRO A 503 7.90 19.73 -7.57
CA PRO A 503 7.88 19.21 -6.20
C PRO A 503 6.61 18.44 -5.79
N PRO A 504 5.39 18.91 -6.08
CA PRO A 504 4.17 18.19 -5.71
C PRO A 504 4.02 16.81 -6.38
N MET A 505 4.78 16.55 -7.44
CA MET A 505 4.73 15.31 -8.21
C MET A 505 5.99 14.46 -8.04
N SER A 506 6.96 14.93 -7.25
CA SER A 506 8.24 14.28 -7.00
C SER A 506 8.39 13.72 -5.58
N LEU A 507 7.26 13.49 -4.89
CA LEU A 507 7.22 12.75 -3.63
C LEU A 507 7.65 11.29 -3.82
N THR A 508 8.29 10.71 -2.81
CA THR A 508 8.65 9.27 -2.76
C THR A 508 7.56 8.46 -2.04
N PHE A 509 7.79 7.18 -1.78
CA PHE A 509 6.83 6.28 -1.12
C PHE A 509 6.49 6.71 0.32
N PHE A 510 7.38 7.45 1.01
CA PHE A 510 7.15 7.94 2.35
C PHE A 510 7.00 9.48 2.38
N PRO A 511 5.79 10.04 2.61
CA PRO A 511 5.52 11.47 2.47
C PRO A 511 6.41 12.38 3.33
N LEU A 512 6.84 11.91 4.51
CA LEU A 512 7.67 12.70 5.44
C LEU A 512 9.07 13.03 4.91
N VAL A 513 9.50 12.37 3.84
CA VAL A 513 10.75 12.68 3.12
C VAL A 513 10.63 14.00 2.35
N GLY A 514 9.42 14.38 1.96
CA GLY A 514 9.16 15.53 1.09
C GLY A 514 9.55 15.27 -0.38
N PRO A 515 9.54 16.33 -1.21
CA PRO A 515 9.82 16.22 -2.64
C PRO A 515 11.30 15.99 -2.92
N ILE A 516 11.58 15.10 -3.88
CA ILE A 516 12.91 14.93 -4.45
C ILE A 516 13.09 15.94 -5.59
N PHE A 517 14.03 16.86 -5.45
CA PHE A 517 14.32 17.87 -6.45
C PHE A 517 15.23 17.31 -7.56
N GLY A 518 15.10 17.85 -8.77
CA GLY A 518 15.88 17.45 -9.93
C GLY A 518 15.37 16.16 -10.59
N ALA A 519 16.23 15.52 -11.38
CA ALA A 519 15.97 14.23 -12.00
C ALA A 519 16.04 13.10 -10.96
N SER A 520 14.88 12.74 -10.40
CA SER A 520 14.76 11.68 -9.40
C SER A 520 15.02 10.30 -9.99
N SER A 521 15.89 9.52 -9.35
CA SER A 521 16.17 8.14 -9.75
C SER A 521 14.92 7.26 -9.70
N GLU A 522 14.09 7.39 -8.66
CA GLU A 522 12.90 6.55 -8.50
C GLU A 522 11.86 6.78 -9.60
N ILE A 523 11.65 8.03 -10.00
CA ILE A 523 10.74 8.37 -11.10
C ILE A 523 11.25 7.78 -12.42
N ASN A 524 12.55 7.93 -12.70
CA ASN A 524 13.13 7.46 -13.95
C ASN A 524 13.21 5.92 -14.02
N LEU A 525 13.45 5.24 -12.89
CA LEU A 525 13.34 3.78 -12.80
C LEU A 525 11.90 3.29 -13.02
N ALA A 526 10.92 3.94 -12.40
CA ALA A 526 9.51 3.62 -12.61
C ALA A 526 9.07 3.88 -14.06
N LEU A 527 9.60 4.92 -14.72
CA LEU A 527 9.34 5.18 -16.14
C LEU A 527 9.95 4.09 -17.02
N TYR A 528 11.18 3.66 -16.72
CA TYR A 528 11.82 2.56 -17.42
C TYR A 528 10.99 1.26 -17.30
N ASP A 529 10.55 0.89 -16.10
CA ASP A 529 9.70 -0.29 -15.89
C ASP A 529 8.33 -0.16 -16.57
N ALA A 530 7.72 1.03 -16.52
CA ALA A 530 6.47 1.31 -17.23
C ALA A 530 6.64 1.15 -18.75
N LEU A 531 7.74 1.64 -19.34
CA LEU A 531 8.05 1.45 -20.77
C LEU A 531 8.25 -0.04 -21.11
N LYS A 532 8.98 -0.80 -20.29
CA LYS A 532 9.13 -2.26 -20.48
C LYS A 532 7.80 -2.99 -20.34
N SER A 533 6.95 -2.55 -19.43
CA SER A 533 5.59 -3.09 -19.22
C SER A 533 4.68 -2.79 -20.40
N MET A 534 4.69 -1.56 -20.92
CA MET A 534 3.95 -1.18 -22.13
C MET A 534 4.43 -1.97 -23.35
N ARG A 535 5.74 -2.13 -23.54
CA ARG A 535 6.32 -2.97 -24.59
C ARG A 535 5.80 -4.41 -24.52
N LEU A 536 5.69 -4.99 -23.32
CA LEU A 536 5.22 -6.37 -23.15
C LEU A 536 3.73 -6.53 -23.45
N MET A 537 2.92 -5.51 -23.15
CA MET A 537 1.47 -5.49 -23.37
C MET A 537 1.07 -4.96 -24.76
N ALA A 538 2.03 -4.51 -25.57
CA ALA A 538 1.76 -3.81 -26.82
C ALA A 538 0.99 -4.68 -27.84
N PRO A 539 -0.07 -4.15 -28.49
CA PRO A 539 -0.88 -4.91 -29.43
C PRO A 539 -0.25 -5.02 -30.82
N ASN A 540 0.80 -4.25 -31.13
CA ASN A 540 1.44 -4.20 -32.43
C ASN A 540 2.96 -3.98 -32.32
N ASN A 541 3.71 -4.35 -33.37
CA ASN A 541 5.17 -4.26 -33.39
C ASN A 541 5.71 -2.81 -33.36
N THR A 542 4.97 -1.84 -33.90
CA THR A 542 5.40 -0.43 -33.91
C THR A 542 5.48 0.14 -32.49
N ASP A 543 4.47 -0.14 -31.66
CA ASP A 543 4.47 0.23 -30.24
C ASP A 543 5.60 -0.52 -29.48
N VAL A 544 5.86 -1.79 -29.81
CA VAL A 544 6.99 -2.55 -29.22
C VAL A 544 8.32 -1.84 -29.50
N GLU A 545 8.58 -1.46 -30.76
CA GLU A 545 9.81 -0.79 -31.17
C GLU A 545 9.95 0.61 -30.54
N ASP A 546 8.88 1.40 -30.46
CA ASP A 546 8.90 2.74 -29.84
C ASP A 546 9.24 2.65 -28.35
N PHE A 547 8.54 1.80 -27.59
CA PHE A 547 8.78 1.67 -26.16
C PHE A 547 10.16 1.07 -25.84
N ASP A 548 10.65 0.15 -26.67
CA ASP A 548 12.01 -0.40 -26.51
C ASP A 548 13.08 0.67 -26.74
N LYS A 549 12.93 1.49 -27.78
CA LYS A 549 13.83 2.62 -28.06
C LYS A 549 13.82 3.65 -26.94
N LYS A 550 12.64 4.03 -26.43
CA LYS A 550 12.50 4.96 -25.31
C LYS A 550 13.15 4.41 -24.03
N ALA A 551 12.93 3.13 -23.73
CA ALA A 551 13.53 2.48 -22.58
C ALA A 551 15.06 2.44 -22.67
N GLN A 552 15.62 2.13 -23.85
CA GLN A 552 17.07 2.11 -24.06
C GLN A 552 17.69 3.50 -23.87
N ASN A 553 17.11 4.54 -24.48
CA ASN A 553 17.59 5.91 -24.32
C ASN A 553 17.55 6.37 -22.85
N LEU A 554 16.49 6.02 -22.12
CA LEU A 554 16.34 6.35 -20.71
C LEU A 554 17.36 5.61 -19.85
N LYS A 555 17.61 4.32 -20.12
CA LYS A 555 18.65 3.53 -19.43
C LYS A 555 20.02 4.20 -19.58
N ASP A 556 20.38 4.61 -20.80
CA ASP A 556 21.66 5.26 -21.06
C ASP A 556 21.78 6.60 -20.34
N ALA A 557 20.70 7.38 -20.28
CA ALA A 557 20.65 8.63 -19.51
C ALA A 557 20.80 8.42 -18.00
N ILE A 558 20.11 7.43 -17.42
CA ILE A 558 20.20 7.08 -16.00
C ILE A 558 21.64 6.68 -15.66
N LEU A 559 22.24 5.76 -16.43
CA LEU A 559 23.61 5.30 -16.19
C LEU A 559 24.64 6.43 -16.34
N LYS A 560 24.41 7.37 -17.26
CA LYS A 560 25.32 8.50 -17.48
C LYS A 560 25.27 9.54 -16.36
N ARG A 561 24.09 9.79 -15.77
CA ARG A 561 23.88 10.96 -14.89
C ARG A 561 23.68 10.61 -13.41
N LEU A 562 23.11 9.43 -13.12
CA LEU A 562 22.66 9.07 -11.77
C LEU A 562 23.46 7.91 -11.17
N TRP A 563 24.06 7.04 -12.00
CA TRP A 563 24.86 5.91 -11.55
C TRP A 563 26.27 6.34 -11.15
N ASN A 564 26.68 5.94 -9.94
CA ASN A 564 28.04 6.05 -9.46
C ASN A 564 28.69 4.66 -9.50
N ALA A 565 29.59 4.45 -10.46
CA ALA A 565 30.24 3.17 -10.68
C ALA A 565 31.30 2.83 -9.62
N ASP A 566 31.90 3.82 -8.96
CA ASP A 566 32.95 3.60 -7.96
C ASP A 566 32.36 3.04 -6.67
N ASP A 567 31.18 3.56 -6.29
CA ASP A 567 30.47 3.13 -5.08
C ASP A 567 29.41 2.07 -5.35
N GLY A 568 29.03 1.83 -6.61
CA GLY A 568 27.95 0.90 -6.95
C GLY A 568 26.57 1.35 -6.48
N ILE A 569 26.32 2.66 -6.46
CA ILE A 569 25.04 3.24 -6.01
C ILE A 569 24.37 4.07 -7.10
N LEU A 570 23.04 4.10 -7.05
CA LEU A 570 22.25 5.05 -7.82
C LEU A 570 21.90 6.25 -6.93
N ARG A 571 22.36 7.43 -7.31
CA ARG A 571 22.11 8.68 -6.57
C ARG A 571 20.61 8.94 -6.44
N LEU A 572 20.18 9.63 -5.39
CA LEU A 572 18.77 9.95 -5.18
C LEU A 572 18.22 10.86 -6.30
N SER A 573 19.00 11.86 -6.70
CA SER A 573 18.78 12.68 -7.89
C SER A 573 20.08 13.30 -8.40
N ASP A 574 20.01 13.94 -9.57
CA ASP A 574 21.13 14.70 -10.15
C ASP A 574 21.55 15.92 -9.29
N THR A 575 20.64 16.46 -8.47
CA THR A 575 20.91 17.58 -7.54
C THR A 575 21.28 17.15 -6.12
N ALA A 576 21.06 15.89 -5.73
CA ALA A 576 21.42 15.40 -4.40
C ALA A 576 22.95 15.19 -4.28
N LEU A 577 23.48 15.01 -3.06
CA LEU A 577 24.89 14.64 -2.88
C LEU A 577 25.21 13.34 -3.65
N CYS A 578 26.46 13.17 -4.11
CA CYS A 578 26.87 11.97 -4.85
C CYS A 578 26.76 10.68 -4.02
N SER A 579 26.84 10.80 -2.70
CA SER A 579 26.63 9.71 -1.74
C SER A 579 25.16 9.47 -1.39
N ALA A 580 24.28 10.44 -1.64
CA ALA A 580 22.88 10.36 -1.24
C ALA A 580 22.12 9.36 -2.11
N HIS A 581 21.55 8.32 -1.50
CA HIS A 581 20.81 7.26 -2.20
C HIS A 581 19.71 6.68 -1.31
N SER A 582 18.74 6.01 -1.93
CA SER A 582 17.77 5.16 -1.22
C SER A 582 18.06 3.69 -1.51
N ILE A 583 17.82 2.82 -0.52
CA ILE A 583 17.89 1.36 -0.72
C ILE A 583 16.93 0.96 -1.84
N HIS A 584 15.74 1.55 -1.86
CA HIS A 584 14.73 1.33 -2.88
C HIS A 584 15.25 1.62 -4.30
N ALA A 585 15.88 2.78 -4.55
CA ALA A 585 16.39 3.12 -5.89
C ALA A 585 17.50 2.16 -6.36
N CYS A 586 18.47 1.85 -5.49
CA CYS A 586 19.52 0.89 -5.82
C CYS A 586 18.96 -0.51 -6.09
N ALA A 587 18.05 -0.98 -5.22
CA ALA A 587 17.40 -2.27 -5.36
C ALA A 587 16.57 -2.36 -6.65
N TYR A 588 15.78 -1.33 -6.95
CA TYR A 588 14.91 -1.34 -8.11
C TYR A 588 15.72 -1.33 -9.41
N ALA A 589 16.85 -0.60 -9.46
CA ALA A 589 17.77 -0.65 -10.59
C ALA A 589 18.37 -2.05 -10.84
N ILE A 590 18.67 -2.79 -9.77
CA ILE A 590 19.14 -4.19 -9.86
C ILE A 590 18.03 -5.12 -10.37
N ILE A 591 16.80 -5.00 -9.83
CA ILE A 591 15.64 -5.80 -10.26
C ILE A 591 15.36 -5.63 -11.75
N LEU A 592 15.53 -4.41 -12.25
CA LEU A 592 15.33 -4.04 -13.65
C LEU A 592 16.52 -4.41 -14.56
N GLU A 593 17.59 -5.01 -14.00
CA GLU A 593 18.84 -5.33 -14.70
C GLU A 593 19.41 -4.10 -15.43
N LEU A 594 19.23 -2.93 -14.82
CA LEU A 594 19.64 -1.65 -15.38
C LEU A 594 21.11 -1.37 -15.10
N THR A 595 21.54 -1.59 -13.84
CA THR A 595 22.91 -1.37 -13.39
C THR A 595 23.80 -2.60 -13.62
N PRO A 596 25.10 -2.39 -13.92
CA PRO A 596 26.09 -3.48 -13.91
C PRO A 596 26.12 -4.21 -12.56
N VAL A 597 26.57 -5.46 -12.56
CA VAL A 597 26.87 -6.18 -11.31
C VAL A 597 28.00 -5.46 -10.58
N HIS A 598 27.83 -5.23 -9.28
CA HIS A 598 28.84 -4.59 -8.45
C HIS A 598 29.05 -5.36 -7.14
N ASP A 599 30.29 -5.44 -6.66
CA ASP A 599 30.67 -6.22 -5.47
C ASP A 599 30.00 -5.68 -4.18
N LEU A 600 29.59 -4.41 -4.18
CA LEU A 600 28.90 -3.77 -3.05
C LEU A 600 27.37 -3.85 -3.11
N ASP A 601 26.78 -4.51 -4.13
CA ASP A 601 25.32 -4.56 -4.28
C ASP A 601 24.63 -5.03 -2.99
N VAL A 602 25.01 -6.20 -2.47
CA VAL A 602 24.42 -6.76 -1.24
C VAL A 602 24.66 -5.86 -0.02
N HIS A 603 25.86 -5.26 0.06
CA HIS A 603 26.22 -4.38 1.16
C HIS A 603 25.27 -3.18 1.28
N HIS A 604 24.92 -2.57 0.14
CA HIS A 604 24.03 -1.42 0.09
C HIS A 604 22.57 -1.77 0.42
N LEU A 605 22.14 -2.99 0.06
CA LEU A 605 20.77 -3.46 0.22
C LEU A 605 20.42 -3.92 1.64
N VAL A 606 21.32 -4.65 2.27
CA VAL A 606 21.01 -5.40 3.51
C VAL A 606 21.47 -4.66 4.77
N ASN A 607 22.57 -3.90 4.68
CA ASN A 607 23.25 -3.19 5.77
C ASN A 607 23.64 -4.11 6.95
N ASN A 608 24.92 -4.47 7.06
CA ASN A 608 25.41 -5.54 7.98
C ASN A 608 25.66 -5.11 9.45
N ASN A 609 25.17 -3.94 9.89
CA ASN A 609 25.26 -3.56 11.30
C ASN A 609 24.07 -4.14 12.10
N ASP A 610 24.16 -4.18 13.44
CA ASP A 610 23.18 -4.79 14.38
C ASP A 610 21.72 -4.24 14.31
N GLY A 611 21.40 -3.32 13.40
CA GLY A 611 20.09 -2.69 13.25
C GLY A 611 19.36 -3.03 11.94
N LEU A 612 18.11 -2.59 11.82
CA LEU A 612 17.36 -2.68 10.56
C LEU A 612 17.92 -1.72 9.50
N PRO A 613 17.76 -2.02 8.19
CA PRO A 613 18.25 -1.16 7.12
C PRO A 613 17.54 0.19 7.11
N CYS A 614 18.32 1.27 7.04
CA CYS A 614 17.80 2.62 6.85
C CYS A 614 17.45 2.85 5.38
N ALA A 615 16.21 3.29 5.11
CA ALA A 615 15.68 3.42 3.75
C ALA A 615 16.44 4.44 2.89
N PHE A 616 17.03 5.48 3.51
CA PHE A 616 17.79 6.54 2.86
C PHE A 616 19.15 6.72 3.53
N LYS A 617 20.18 7.00 2.73
CA LYS A 617 21.57 7.16 3.17
C LYS A 617 22.27 8.29 2.41
N GLY A 618 23.39 8.74 2.94
CA GLY A 618 24.33 9.70 2.35
C GLY A 618 23.97 11.17 2.51
N GLU A 619 22.91 11.51 3.25
CA GLU A 619 22.54 12.88 3.60
C GLU A 619 21.76 12.93 4.93
N ASP A 620 22.22 13.76 5.89
CA ASP A 620 21.70 13.81 7.26
C ASP A 620 20.19 14.06 7.34
N ARG A 621 19.63 14.90 6.45
CA ARG A 621 18.18 15.20 6.45
C ARG A 621 17.32 13.96 6.23
N PHE A 622 17.83 12.95 5.52
CA PHE A 622 17.09 11.73 5.23
C PHE A 622 17.44 10.62 6.22
N GLU A 623 18.71 10.49 6.59
CA GLU A 623 19.16 9.49 7.56
C GLU A 623 18.58 9.73 8.97
N SER A 624 18.48 11.00 9.38
CA SER A 624 17.94 11.38 10.68
C SER A 624 16.48 11.00 10.88
N LEU A 625 15.75 10.65 9.81
CA LEU A 625 14.41 10.06 9.91
C LEU A 625 14.44 8.70 10.61
N GLY A 626 15.55 7.95 10.56
CA GLY A 626 15.66 6.65 11.22
C GLY A 626 14.64 5.62 10.73
N LEU A 627 14.24 5.72 9.46
CA LEU A 627 13.17 4.93 8.84
C LEU A 627 13.70 3.58 8.33
N CYS A 628 13.14 2.49 8.83
CA CYS A 628 13.13 1.19 8.15
C CYS A 628 11.74 0.98 7.54
N SER A 629 11.69 0.76 6.23
CA SER A 629 10.43 0.56 5.51
C SER A 629 10.37 -0.83 4.89
N PRO A 630 9.38 -1.67 5.24
CA PRO A 630 9.11 -2.93 4.56
C PRO A 630 8.87 -2.78 3.05
N TYR A 631 8.35 -1.62 2.59
CA TYR A 631 8.27 -1.29 1.17
C TYR A 631 9.66 -1.29 0.52
N SER A 632 10.60 -0.50 1.05
CA SER A 632 11.98 -0.44 0.53
C SER A 632 12.72 -1.77 0.71
N ALA A 633 12.52 -2.45 1.83
CA ALA A 633 13.16 -3.74 2.11
C ALA A 633 12.66 -4.86 1.18
N ALA A 634 11.42 -4.76 0.69
CA ALA A 634 10.88 -5.73 -0.28
C ALA A 634 11.66 -5.71 -1.59
N PHE A 635 11.93 -4.51 -2.12
CA PHE A 635 12.78 -4.35 -3.30
C PHE A 635 14.20 -4.85 -3.01
N ALA A 636 14.76 -4.55 -1.84
CA ALA A 636 16.10 -5.02 -1.47
C ALA A 636 16.19 -6.56 -1.43
N ALA A 637 15.21 -7.24 -0.82
CA ALA A 637 15.16 -8.70 -0.80
C ALA A 637 15.00 -9.27 -2.23
N GLU A 638 14.14 -8.67 -3.06
CA GLU A 638 13.99 -9.06 -4.47
C GLU A 638 15.29 -8.89 -5.26
N ALA A 639 16.01 -7.78 -5.06
CA ALA A 639 17.31 -7.51 -5.67
C ALA A 639 18.39 -8.52 -5.23
N CYS A 640 18.42 -8.91 -3.94
CA CYS A 640 19.29 -9.97 -3.47
C CYS A 640 18.98 -11.30 -4.18
N PHE A 641 17.71 -11.69 -4.30
CA PHE A 641 17.35 -12.89 -5.06
C PHE A 641 17.76 -12.80 -6.53
N LYS A 642 17.62 -11.63 -7.18
CA LYS A 642 18.09 -11.40 -8.55
C LYS A 642 19.60 -11.57 -8.70
N ARG A 643 20.38 -11.25 -7.66
CA ARG A 643 21.82 -11.49 -7.60
C ARG A 643 22.21 -12.92 -7.20
N GLN A 644 21.24 -13.83 -7.05
CA GLN A 644 21.44 -15.19 -6.54
C GLN A 644 21.92 -15.24 -5.08
N GLU A 645 21.70 -14.15 -4.32
CA GLU A 645 22.13 -13.99 -2.92
C GLU A 645 20.97 -14.37 -1.97
N GLY A 646 20.47 -15.60 -2.11
CA GLY A 646 19.25 -16.03 -1.42
C GLY A 646 19.39 -16.09 0.10
N VAL A 647 20.58 -16.37 0.64
CA VAL A 647 20.85 -16.34 2.09
C VAL A 647 20.70 -14.93 2.64
N SER A 648 21.29 -13.92 1.97
CA SER A 648 21.16 -12.53 2.37
C SER A 648 19.72 -12.00 2.22
N ALA A 649 19.00 -12.46 1.19
CA ALA A 649 17.58 -12.13 1.02
C ALA A 649 16.73 -12.69 2.17
N VAL A 650 16.96 -13.95 2.57
CA VAL A 650 16.26 -14.58 3.69
C VAL A 650 16.59 -13.88 5.01
N ASP A 651 17.86 -13.60 5.29
CA ASP A 651 18.27 -12.85 6.49
C ASP A 651 17.55 -11.49 6.58
N LEU A 652 17.53 -10.74 5.47
CA LEU A 652 16.83 -9.46 5.42
C LEU A 652 15.32 -9.61 5.68
N ILE A 653 14.68 -10.62 5.09
CA ILE A 653 13.26 -10.90 5.32
C ILE A 653 13.01 -11.24 6.79
N GLU A 654 13.84 -12.07 7.40
CA GLU A 654 13.71 -12.44 8.82
C GLU A 654 13.92 -11.24 9.75
N ARG A 655 14.91 -10.39 9.50
CA ARG A 655 15.17 -9.22 10.34
C ARG A 655 14.06 -8.18 10.26
N VAL A 656 13.55 -7.89 9.06
CA VAL A 656 12.54 -6.83 8.87
C VAL A 656 11.13 -7.31 9.23
N TRP A 657 10.72 -8.51 8.81
CA TRP A 657 9.36 -9.02 9.05
C TRP A 657 9.24 -9.91 10.27
N GLY A 658 10.31 -10.60 10.68
CA GLY A 658 10.30 -11.49 11.83
C GLY A 658 9.80 -10.84 13.13
N PRO A 659 10.23 -9.62 13.49
CA PRO A 659 9.72 -8.92 14.68
C PRO A 659 8.19 -8.74 14.67
N MET A 660 7.56 -8.58 13.50
CA MET A 660 6.10 -8.40 13.36
C MET A 660 5.33 -9.68 13.69
N THR A 661 5.99 -10.85 13.66
CA THR A 661 5.38 -12.17 13.92
C THR A 661 5.49 -12.62 15.38
N ASN A 662 6.16 -11.84 16.23
CA ASN A 662 6.36 -12.20 17.64
C ASN A 662 5.10 -11.93 18.46
N GLU A 663 4.34 -12.98 18.79
CA GLU A 663 3.09 -12.91 19.58
C GLU A 663 3.28 -12.32 20.99
N ASN A 664 4.50 -12.32 21.53
CA ASN A 664 4.81 -11.71 22.82
C ASN A 664 5.06 -10.20 22.74
N ASP A 665 5.20 -9.63 21.54
CA ASP A 665 5.36 -8.19 21.38
C ASP A 665 4.02 -7.46 21.66
N PRO A 666 4.02 -6.38 22.48
CA PRO A 666 2.82 -5.56 22.68
C PRO A 666 2.29 -4.93 21.38
N ASP A 667 3.11 -4.79 20.34
CA ASP A 667 2.67 -4.25 19.04
C ASP A 667 2.33 -5.37 18.04
N TYR A 668 2.31 -6.63 18.46
CA TYR A 668 1.88 -7.74 17.61
C TYR A 668 0.45 -7.54 17.09
N SER A 669 0.28 -7.48 15.77
CA SER A 669 -1.01 -7.29 15.11
C SER A 669 -1.55 -8.55 14.44
N GLY A 670 -0.75 -9.62 14.35
CA GLY A 670 -1.05 -10.77 13.48
C GLY A 670 -0.99 -10.46 11.98
N CYS A 671 -0.37 -9.33 11.61
CA CYS A 671 -0.25 -8.79 10.26
C CYS A 671 1.10 -8.05 10.11
N LEU A 672 1.34 -7.49 8.91
CA LEU A 672 2.58 -6.80 8.56
C LEU A 672 2.40 -5.27 8.55
N TRP A 673 3.42 -4.54 9.01
CA TRP A 673 3.32 -3.13 9.42
C TRP A 673 3.80 -2.17 8.34
N GLU A 674 3.26 -0.95 8.31
CA GLU A 674 3.57 0.12 7.35
C GLU A 674 5.05 0.54 7.38
N ALA A 675 5.56 0.83 8.57
CA ALA A 675 6.90 1.39 8.76
C ALA A 675 7.43 1.07 10.16
N MET A 676 8.75 1.08 10.30
CA MET A 676 9.45 0.80 11.55
C MET A 676 10.58 1.80 11.80
N THR A 677 10.92 1.98 13.07
CA THR A 677 12.22 2.54 13.46
C THR A 677 13.34 1.52 13.16
N LEU A 678 14.60 1.98 13.13
CA LEU A 678 15.76 1.08 12.96
C LEU A 678 15.91 0.01 14.07
N LYS A 679 15.13 0.11 15.17
CA LYS A 679 15.08 -0.84 16.28
C LYS A 679 13.95 -1.86 16.17
N GLY A 680 13.18 -1.86 15.08
CA GLY A 680 12.09 -2.80 14.87
C GLY A 680 10.83 -2.51 15.69
N LYS A 681 10.55 -1.24 15.98
CA LYS A 681 9.29 -0.78 16.58
C LYS A 681 8.47 0.03 15.58
N PRO A 682 7.13 0.10 15.71
CA PRO A 682 6.30 0.98 14.88
C PRO A 682 6.89 2.39 14.81
N TYR A 683 6.89 3.00 13.63
CA TYR A 683 7.65 4.23 13.39
C TYR A 683 7.14 5.44 14.19
N HIS A 684 5.82 5.58 14.30
CA HIS A 684 5.12 6.57 15.13
C HIS A 684 3.73 6.04 15.54
N ASP A 685 3.08 6.75 16.45
CA ASP A 685 1.80 6.38 17.09
C ASP A 685 0.66 6.09 16.07
N SER A 686 0.62 6.82 14.95
CA SER A 686 -0.38 6.60 13.90
C SER A 686 -0.04 5.48 12.90
N THR A 687 1.12 4.80 12.99
CA THR A 687 1.58 3.78 12.02
C THR A 687 0.52 2.69 11.86
N SER A 688 0.20 2.28 10.62
CA SER A 688 -0.69 1.14 10.38
C SER A 688 0.04 -0.18 10.63
N LEU A 689 -0.49 -1.03 11.51
CA LEU A 689 0.07 -2.37 11.76
C LEU A 689 -0.55 -3.46 10.87
N VAL A 690 -1.36 -3.05 9.90
CA VAL A 690 -1.94 -3.88 8.85
C VAL A 690 -1.87 -3.08 7.54
N HIS A 691 -0.76 -3.21 6.81
CA HIS A 691 -0.49 -2.40 5.62
C HIS A 691 -0.08 -3.25 4.41
N ALA A 692 -0.77 -3.07 3.28
CA ALA A 692 -0.72 -3.90 2.10
C ALA A 692 0.65 -3.90 1.43
N TRP A 693 1.35 -2.77 1.43
CA TRP A 693 2.68 -2.64 0.84
C TRP A 693 3.77 -3.46 1.54
N SER A 694 3.47 -4.05 2.70
CA SER A 694 4.39 -4.88 3.47
C SER A 694 4.19 -6.36 3.16
N SER A 695 3.22 -6.70 2.30
CA SER A 695 2.88 -8.07 1.94
C SER A 695 3.85 -8.75 0.97
N ALA A 696 4.97 -8.11 0.62
CA ALA A 696 5.89 -8.64 -0.38
C ALA A 696 6.38 -10.09 -0.14
N PRO A 697 6.64 -10.55 1.10
CA PRO A 697 6.99 -11.96 1.35
C PRO A 697 5.97 -12.97 0.81
N VAL A 698 4.70 -12.57 0.63
CA VAL A 698 3.64 -13.42 0.08
C VAL A 698 3.95 -13.86 -1.35
N TYR A 699 4.54 -12.99 -2.18
CA TYR A 699 4.95 -13.34 -3.54
C TYR A 699 6.45 -13.64 -3.64
N LEU A 700 7.31 -12.99 -2.85
CA LEU A 700 8.77 -13.22 -2.93
C LEU A 700 9.14 -14.66 -2.60
N LEU A 701 8.55 -15.23 -1.54
CA LEU A 701 8.91 -16.59 -1.11
C LEU A 701 8.50 -17.64 -2.17
N PRO A 702 7.26 -17.65 -2.72
CA PRO A 702 6.94 -18.51 -3.86
C PRO A 702 7.74 -18.23 -5.14
N GLU A 703 7.91 -16.97 -5.53
CA GLU A 703 8.54 -16.62 -6.81
C GLU A 703 10.04 -16.92 -6.86
N TYR A 704 10.73 -16.78 -5.73
CA TYR A 704 12.18 -16.92 -5.65
C TYR A 704 12.65 -18.16 -4.90
N LEU A 705 11.99 -18.57 -3.80
CA LEU A 705 12.40 -19.78 -3.08
C LEU A 705 11.82 -21.05 -3.70
N ALA A 706 10.54 -21.04 -4.11
CA ALA A 706 10.00 -22.13 -4.94
C ALA A 706 10.32 -21.92 -6.44
N GLY A 707 10.65 -20.69 -6.82
CA GLY A 707 11.07 -20.32 -8.17
C GLY A 707 9.94 -20.11 -9.16
N VAL A 708 8.68 -20.14 -8.71
CA VAL A 708 7.50 -20.30 -9.59
C VAL A 708 6.89 -18.96 -9.98
N ARG A 709 6.96 -18.62 -11.27
CA ARG A 709 6.40 -17.39 -11.84
C ARG A 709 5.92 -17.54 -13.28
N PRO A 710 4.88 -16.80 -13.71
CA PRO A 710 4.41 -16.83 -15.09
C PRO A 710 5.42 -16.12 -16.03
N THR A 711 5.61 -16.67 -17.23
CA THR A 711 6.38 -16.05 -18.32
C THR A 711 5.50 -15.59 -19.47
N LYS A 712 4.27 -16.10 -19.55
CA LYS A 712 3.20 -15.61 -20.45
C LYS A 712 1.89 -15.44 -19.70
N ALA A 713 1.11 -14.46 -20.14
CA ALA A 713 -0.16 -14.09 -19.53
C ALA A 713 -1.12 -15.27 -19.34
N GLY A 714 -1.78 -15.28 -18.17
CA GLY A 714 -2.73 -16.31 -17.76
C GLY A 714 -2.08 -17.66 -17.45
N TRP A 715 -0.81 -17.65 -17.03
CA TRP A 715 -0.03 -18.86 -16.72
C TRP A 715 0.00 -19.89 -17.87
N ARG A 716 -0.09 -19.41 -19.12
CA ARG A 716 0.07 -20.27 -20.30
C ARG A 716 1.47 -20.89 -20.35
N GLU A 717 2.46 -20.08 -20.00
CA GLU A 717 3.83 -20.53 -19.77
C GLU A 717 4.33 -19.98 -18.43
N TRP A 718 5.14 -20.78 -17.75
CA TRP A 718 5.74 -20.44 -16.47
C TRP A 718 7.12 -21.09 -16.32
N VAL A 719 7.87 -20.61 -15.34
CA VAL A 719 9.16 -21.15 -14.95
C VAL A 719 9.15 -21.52 -13.47
N ALA A 720 9.86 -22.58 -13.10
CA ALA A 720 10.27 -22.90 -11.73
C ALA A 720 11.81 -22.86 -11.68
N GLN A 721 12.35 -21.80 -11.10
CA GLN A 721 13.79 -21.57 -10.97
C GLN A 721 14.07 -20.98 -9.57
N PRO A 722 14.26 -21.84 -8.55
CA PRO A 722 14.49 -21.39 -7.19
C PRO A 722 15.90 -20.80 -7.03
N VAL A 723 16.03 -19.84 -6.12
CA VAL A 723 17.30 -19.27 -5.67
C VAL A 723 17.73 -19.99 -4.40
N ALA A 724 18.99 -20.42 -4.37
CA ALA A 724 19.59 -21.09 -3.24
C ALA A 724 19.58 -20.22 -1.97
N ALA A 725 19.01 -20.74 -0.89
CA ALA A 725 18.93 -20.03 0.40
C ALA A 725 19.16 -20.93 1.62
N GLY A 726 19.75 -22.12 1.42
CA GLY A 726 20.00 -23.09 2.50
C GLY A 726 18.74 -23.78 3.04
N LEU A 727 17.62 -23.79 2.29
CA LEU A 727 16.38 -24.46 2.65
C LEU A 727 16.34 -25.88 2.09
N GLN A 728 15.87 -26.83 2.90
CA GLN A 728 15.83 -28.25 2.55
C GLN A 728 14.47 -28.70 1.98
N ASP A 729 13.39 -28.06 2.40
CA ASP A 729 12.03 -28.41 1.97
C ASP A 729 11.29 -27.15 1.58
N ILE A 730 10.70 -27.12 0.38
CA ILE A 730 9.93 -25.97 -0.13
C ILE A 730 8.72 -26.52 -0.90
N GLN A 731 7.53 -26.20 -0.41
CA GLN A 731 6.25 -26.63 -0.96
C GLN A 731 5.42 -25.41 -1.32
N MET A 732 4.84 -25.44 -2.51
CA MET A 732 4.05 -24.32 -3.00
C MET A 732 2.91 -24.81 -3.89
N SER A 733 1.76 -24.17 -3.74
CA SER A 733 0.57 -24.40 -4.55
C SER A 733 -0.03 -23.05 -4.94
N VAL A 734 -0.16 -22.76 -6.24
CA VAL A 734 -0.81 -21.53 -6.75
C VAL A 734 -2.05 -21.89 -7.56
N SER A 735 -3.12 -21.15 -7.29
CA SER A 735 -4.34 -21.22 -8.09
C SER A 735 -4.21 -20.30 -9.30
N THR A 736 -4.07 -20.89 -10.49
CA THR A 736 -3.89 -20.16 -11.74
C THR A 736 -5.17 -20.21 -12.59
N PRO A 737 -5.31 -19.37 -13.64
CA PRO A 737 -6.40 -19.49 -14.61
C PRO A 737 -6.45 -20.84 -15.34
N LYS A 738 -5.36 -21.63 -15.32
CA LYS A 738 -5.30 -22.97 -15.88
C LYS A 738 -5.68 -24.07 -14.90
N GLY A 739 -5.78 -23.76 -13.61
CA GLY A 739 -5.99 -24.70 -12.52
C GLY A 739 -4.88 -24.62 -11.47
N GLN A 740 -4.87 -25.57 -10.54
CA GLN A 740 -3.86 -25.60 -9.47
C GLN A 740 -2.52 -26.09 -10.01
N LEU A 741 -1.46 -25.29 -9.83
CA LEU A 741 -0.07 -25.68 -10.04
C LEU A 741 0.56 -25.95 -8.67
N GLU A 742 1.19 -27.12 -8.52
CA GLU A 742 1.85 -27.53 -7.28
C GLU A 742 3.32 -27.87 -7.58
N ILE A 743 4.23 -27.44 -6.71
CA ILE A 743 5.65 -27.81 -6.76
C ILE A 743 6.15 -28.12 -5.35
N HIS A 744 7.03 -29.11 -5.25
CA HIS A 744 7.71 -29.50 -4.03
C HIS A 744 9.18 -29.78 -4.33
N TRP A 745 10.05 -28.98 -3.73
CA TRP A 745 11.49 -29.19 -3.71
C TRP A 745 11.91 -29.84 -2.40
N ASN A 746 12.74 -30.88 -2.50
CA ASN A 746 13.40 -31.50 -1.36
C ASN A 746 14.90 -31.62 -1.66
N PHE A 747 15.72 -31.03 -0.81
CA PHE A 747 17.17 -31.00 -0.93
C PHE A 747 17.78 -31.64 0.31
N ASN A 748 18.67 -32.61 0.12
CA ASN A 748 19.44 -33.20 1.20
C ASN A 748 20.92 -32.91 0.95
N ASP A 749 21.41 -31.83 1.58
CA ASP A 749 22.79 -31.37 1.44
C ASP A 749 23.83 -32.38 1.93
N GLU A 750 23.49 -33.20 2.93
CA GLU A 750 24.40 -34.20 3.52
C GLU A 750 24.70 -35.33 2.53
N THR A 751 23.66 -35.83 1.87
CA THR A 751 23.78 -36.91 0.88
C THR A 751 24.09 -36.41 -0.52
N GLY A 752 23.88 -35.11 -0.78
CA GLY A 752 23.98 -34.52 -2.11
C GLY A 752 22.85 -34.95 -3.05
N ASN A 753 21.76 -35.53 -2.54
CA ASN A 753 20.60 -35.96 -3.32
C ASN A 753 19.41 -35.02 -3.09
N GLY A 754 18.55 -34.89 -4.09
CA GLY A 754 17.36 -34.07 -4.02
C GLY A 754 16.26 -34.56 -4.94
N LEU A 755 15.10 -33.93 -4.83
CA LEU A 755 13.89 -34.26 -5.57
C LEU A 755 13.14 -32.98 -5.90
N VAL A 756 12.55 -32.95 -7.10
CA VAL A 756 11.48 -32.01 -7.42
C VAL A 756 10.26 -32.76 -7.93
N ALA A 757 9.14 -32.58 -7.25
CA ALA A 757 7.83 -33.05 -7.67
C ALA A 757 6.99 -31.87 -8.13
N VAL A 758 6.31 -32.02 -9.26
CA VAL A 758 5.50 -30.96 -9.86
C VAL A 758 4.19 -31.53 -10.39
N LYS A 759 3.10 -30.80 -10.22
CA LYS A 759 1.80 -31.12 -10.80
C LYS A 759 1.33 -29.94 -11.63
N VAL A 760 1.31 -30.14 -12.95
CA VAL A 760 1.02 -29.11 -13.93
C VAL A 760 -0.45 -29.18 -14.35
N PRO A 761 -1.21 -28.08 -14.27
CA PRO A 761 -2.59 -28.07 -14.72
C PRO A 761 -2.71 -28.17 -16.25
N PRO A 762 -3.83 -28.68 -16.79
CA PRO A 762 -4.06 -28.77 -18.24
C PRO A 762 -3.91 -27.42 -18.96
N GLY A 763 -3.36 -27.44 -20.17
CA GLY A 763 -3.23 -26.24 -21.01
C GLY A 763 -2.21 -25.21 -20.51
N SER A 764 -1.26 -25.64 -19.68
CA SER A 764 -0.10 -24.86 -19.22
C SER A 764 1.21 -25.60 -19.49
N LYS A 765 2.28 -24.85 -19.78
CA LYS A 765 3.63 -25.38 -20.02
C LYS A 765 4.66 -24.75 -19.09
N GLY A 766 5.44 -25.58 -18.43
CA GLY A 766 6.46 -25.16 -17.48
C GLY A 766 7.89 -25.42 -17.96
N THR A 767 8.81 -24.58 -17.52
CA THR A 767 10.25 -24.82 -17.61
C THR A 767 10.81 -24.92 -16.19
N ILE A 768 11.47 -26.03 -15.85
CA ILE A 768 12.07 -26.24 -14.53
C ILE A 768 13.59 -26.17 -14.66
N VAL A 769 14.20 -25.32 -13.84
CA VAL A 769 15.65 -25.12 -13.74
C VAL A 769 16.03 -25.31 -12.26
N PRO A 770 16.91 -26.26 -11.91
CA PRO A 770 17.38 -26.41 -10.55
C PRO A 770 18.17 -25.18 -10.09
N PRO A 771 18.31 -24.95 -8.77
CA PRO A 771 19.23 -23.92 -8.26
C PRO A 771 20.67 -24.22 -8.66
N THR A 772 21.54 -23.21 -8.67
CA THR A 772 22.89 -23.24 -9.26
C THR A 772 23.80 -24.38 -8.76
N GLU A 773 23.61 -24.80 -7.51
CA GLU A 773 24.38 -25.86 -6.85
C GLU A 773 23.76 -27.26 -7.03
N TRP A 774 22.67 -27.39 -7.79
CA TRP A 774 21.97 -28.64 -8.08
C TRP A 774 21.82 -28.86 -9.59
N MET A 775 21.70 -30.13 -9.99
CA MET A 775 21.41 -30.53 -11.37
C MET A 775 20.53 -31.76 -11.41
N PHE A 776 19.82 -31.99 -12.53
CA PHE A 776 19.08 -33.23 -12.72
C PHE A 776 20.05 -34.41 -12.90
N ASP A 777 19.65 -35.59 -12.43
CA ASP A 777 20.51 -36.79 -12.51
C ASP A 777 20.87 -37.23 -13.95
N GLN A 778 20.12 -36.78 -14.95
CA GLN A 778 20.34 -37.14 -16.36
C GLN A 778 21.29 -36.19 -17.11
N ASP A 779 22.11 -35.38 -16.41
CA ASP A 779 22.92 -34.29 -17.00
C ASP A 779 22.07 -33.24 -17.74
N ILE A 780 20.80 -33.13 -17.36
CA ILE A 780 19.86 -32.14 -17.87
C ILE A 780 19.93 -30.92 -16.94
N ILE A 781 19.91 -29.71 -17.51
CA ILE A 781 19.92 -28.45 -16.73
C ILE A 781 18.55 -27.77 -16.80
N VAL A 782 17.71 -28.14 -17.78
CA VAL A 782 16.38 -27.56 -18.02
C VAL A 782 15.39 -28.66 -18.42
N CYS A 783 14.26 -28.73 -17.72
CA CYS A 783 13.18 -29.67 -18.00
C CYS A 783 11.90 -28.95 -18.44
N CYS A 784 11.39 -29.27 -19.63
CA CYS A 784 10.06 -28.83 -20.07
C CYS A 784 9.00 -29.78 -19.52
N VAL A 785 7.99 -29.23 -18.85
CA VAL A 785 6.87 -29.98 -18.31
C VAL A 785 5.56 -29.49 -18.90
N GLU A 786 4.67 -30.44 -19.11
CA GLU A 786 3.30 -30.24 -19.60
C GLU A 786 2.41 -31.10 -18.69
N GLU A 787 1.10 -30.87 -18.77
CA GLU A 787 0.03 -31.48 -17.97
C GLU A 787 0.37 -32.79 -17.24
N GLY A 788 0.00 -32.83 -15.95
CA GLY A 788 0.12 -34.01 -15.11
C GLY A 788 1.19 -33.89 -14.02
N ALA A 789 1.35 -34.97 -13.25
CA ALA A 789 2.33 -35.07 -12.19
C ALA A 789 3.65 -35.64 -12.73
N LYS A 790 4.76 -34.98 -12.41
CA LYS A 790 6.11 -35.42 -12.75
C LYS A 790 7.03 -35.28 -11.55
N THR A 791 8.00 -36.18 -11.46
CA THR A 791 9.01 -36.17 -10.41
C THR A 791 10.38 -36.34 -11.05
N PHE A 792 11.35 -35.55 -10.60
CA PHE A 792 12.72 -35.59 -11.09
C PHE A 792 13.69 -35.69 -9.91
N SER A 793 14.66 -36.57 -10.03
CA SER A 793 15.77 -36.66 -9.09
C SER A 793 16.83 -35.59 -9.41
N LEU A 794 17.37 -35.02 -8.34
CA LEU A 794 18.43 -34.02 -8.38
C LEU A 794 19.66 -34.57 -7.64
N ARG A 795 20.82 -34.08 -8.06
CA ARG A 795 22.06 -34.22 -7.30
C ARG A 795 22.78 -32.90 -7.19
N LYS A 796 23.57 -32.76 -6.15
CA LYS A 796 24.43 -31.60 -5.93
C LYS A 796 25.48 -31.55 -7.04
N ALA A 797 25.62 -30.39 -7.68
CA ALA A 797 26.67 -30.19 -8.67
C ALA A 797 28.02 -30.27 -7.95
N HIS A 798 28.93 -31.14 -8.42
CA HIS A 798 30.32 -31.09 -7.95
C HIS A 798 30.88 -29.70 -8.29
N PRO A 799 31.64 -29.06 -7.39
CA PRO A 799 32.30 -27.82 -7.72
C PRO A 799 33.27 -28.10 -8.87
N VAL A 800 32.85 -27.78 -10.09
CA VAL A 800 33.80 -27.55 -11.17
C VAL A 800 34.48 -26.27 -10.73
N HIS A 801 35.69 -26.39 -10.18
CA HIS A 801 36.58 -25.25 -9.98
C HIS A 801 36.81 -24.62 -11.35
N PHE A 802 35.92 -23.71 -11.77
CA PHE A 802 36.30 -22.64 -12.66
C PHE A 802 37.25 -21.78 -11.86
N MET A 803 38.55 -22.10 -11.95
CA MET A 803 39.58 -21.14 -11.57
C MET A 803 39.25 -19.85 -12.32
N GLN A 804 38.91 -18.79 -11.59
CA GLN A 804 39.05 -17.45 -12.11
C GLN A 804 40.48 -17.33 -12.67
N PRO A 805 40.69 -16.70 -13.83
CA PRO A 805 42.03 -16.50 -14.36
C PRO A 805 42.74 -15.44 -13.51
N LYS A 806 43.21 -15.83 -12.32
CA LYS A 806 44.24 -15.10 -11.59
C LYS A 806 45.58 -15.75 -11.92
N ASN A 807 46.39 -15.02 -12.69
CA ASN A 807 47.80 -15.31 -13.00
C ASN A 807 48.10 -16.55 -13.86
N ILE A 808 47.65 -16.57 -15.12
CA ILE A 808 48.26 -17.41 -16.17
C ILE A 808 49.11 -16.53 -17.09
N HIS A 809 50.22 -16.03 -16.56
CA HIS A 809 51.31 -15.47 -17.35
C HIS A 809 52.62 -16.08 -16.87
N GLN A 810 52.84 -17.39 -17.12
CA GLN A 810 54.17 -17.99 -16.97
C GLN A 810 54.36 -19.41 -17.56
N LYS A 811 53.67 -19.78 -18.65
CA LYS A 811 54.05 -21.00 -19.41
C LYS A 811 54.01 -20.77 -20.94
N PRO A 812 55.13 -20.99 -21.67
CA PRO A 812 55.25 -20.69 -23.11
C PRO A 812 54.29 -21.46 -24.04
N GLU A 813 53.70 -22.56 -23.57
CA GLU A 813 52.86 -23.44 -24.41
C GLU A 813 51.40 -22.95 -24.54
N VAL A 814 50.92 -22.11 -23.62
CA VAL A 814 49.54 -21.58 -23.63
C VAL A 814 49.35 -20.44 -24.64
N ASN A 815 50.42 -19.72 -24.98
CA ASN A 815 50.40 -18.58 -25.90
C ASN A 815 50.14 -18.97 -27.38
N ARG A 816 50.13 -20.25 -27.73
CA ARG A 816 49.81 -20.72 -29.10
C ARG A 816 48.33 -21.07 -29.32
N ILE A 817 47.55 -21.27 -28.25
CA ILE A 817 46.17 -21.78 -28.34
C ILE A 817 45.13 -20.66 -28.18
N ILE A 818 45.46 -19.61 -27.41
CA ILE A 818 44.57 -18.46 -27.13
C ILE A 818 44.07 -17.75 -28.41
N PRO A 819 44.90 -17.46 -29.43
CA PRO A 819 44.43 -16.79 -30.65
C PRO A 819 43.45 -17.65 -31.46
N ILE A 820 43.57 -18.97 -31.39
CA ILE A 820 42.72 -19.92 -32.12
C ILE A 820 41.34 -19.97 -31.46
N LEU A 821 41.27 -20.04 -30.13
CA LEU A 821 40.00 -20.06 -29.39
C LEU A 821 39.26 -18.71 -29.44
N GLN A 822 40.00 -17.59 -29.42
CA GLN A 822 39.41 -16.26 -29.61
C GLN A 822 38.89 -16.04 -31.03
N GLY A 823 39.56 -16.61 -32.04
CA GLY A 823 39.07 -16.62 -33.42
C GLY A 823 37.76 -17.40 -33.59
N TYR A 824 37.63 -18.59 -32.98
CA TYR A 824 36.40 -19.37 -33.02
C TYR A 824 35.23 -18.71 -32.28
N TRP A 825 35.50 -18.04 -31.15
CA TRP A 825 34.48 -17.34 -30.37
C TRP A 825 33.94 -16.09 -31.09
N SER A 826 34.82 -15.35 -31.77
CA SER A 826 34.46 -14.15 -32.53
C SER A 826 33.57 -14.49 -33.74
N VAL A 827 33.88 -15.58 -34.45
CA VAL A 827 33.08 -16.06 -35.59
C VAL A 827 31.69 -16.56 -35.15
N CYS A 828 31.59 -17.22 -34.00
CA CYS A 828 30.30 -17.66 -33.44
C CYS A 828 29.40 -16.48 -33.03
N ILE A 829 29.98 -15.41 -32.49
CA ILE A 829 29.25 -14.19 -32.10
C ILE A 829 28.79 -13.40 -33.33
N GLU A 830 29.60 -13.30 -34.39
CA GLU A 830 29.21 -12.63 -35.64
C GLU A 830 28.11 -13.38 -36.40
N TRP A 831 28.16 -14.73 -36.42
CA TRP A 831 27.11 -15.53 -37.04
C TRP A 831 25.76 -15.46 -36.29
N GLN A 832 25.79 -15.39 -34.95
CA GLN A 832 24.58 -15.24 -34.13
C GLN A 832 23.91 -13.87 -34.31
N LYS A 833 24.68 -12.81 -34.60
CA LYS A 833 24.17 -11.47 -34.87
C LYS A 833 23.48 -11.32 -36.23
N HIS A 834 23.85 -12.13 -37.23
CA HIS A 834 23.34 -11.95 -38.59
C HIS A 834 22.28 -12.99 -39.03
N TRP A 835 22.24 -14.20 -38.46
CA TRP A 835 21.30 -15.24 -38.90
C TRP A 835 20.74 -16.12 -37.74
N PRO A 836 19.86 -15.57 -36.87
CA PRO A 836 19.38 -16.26 -35.66
C PRO A 836 18.59 -17.55 -35.94
N SER A 837 17.88 -17.60 -37.08
CA SER A 837 17.02 -18.72 -37.48
C SER A 837 17.79 -19.96 -37.95
N CYS A 838 19.05 -19.82 -38.38
CA CYS A 838 19.89 -20.93 -38.81
C CYS A 838 20.65 -21.62 -37.66
N PHE A 839 20.84 -20.93 -36.52
CA PHE A 839 21.58 -21.45 -35.37
C PHE A 839 20.91 -22.67 -34.71
N SER A 840 19.57 -22.69 -34.72
CA SER A 840 18.73 -23.82 -34.29
C SER A 840 18.89 -25.08 -35.16
N ALA A 841 19.16 -24.92 -36.47
CA ALA A 841 19.29 -26.03 -37.40
C ALA A 841 20.69 -26.70 -37.36
N CYS A 842 21.74 -25.94 -37.05
CA CYS A 842 23.12 -26.45 -37.02
C CYS A 842 23.39 -27.42 -35.85
N PHE A 843 22.65 -27.33 -34.74
CA PHE A 843 22.82 -28.22 -33.59
C PHE A 843 22.41 -29.69 -33.87
N ARG A 844 21.66 -29.96 -34.95
CA ARG A 844 21.31 -31.34 -35.34
C ARG A 844 22.45 -32.08 -36.06
N HIS A 845 23.55 -31.42 -36.45
CA HIS A 845 24.67 -32.04 -37.17
C HIS A 845 25.98 -32.14 -36.37
N VAL A 846 25.97 -31.89 -35.06
CA VAL A 846 27.15 -31.99 -34.16
C VAL A 846 27.46 -33.46 -33.77
N LYS A 847 27.41 -34.40 -34.73
CA LYS A 847 27.93 -35.77 -34.54
C LYS A 847 29.40 -35.92 -34.97
N HIS A 848 29.93 -35.03 -35.80
CA HIS A 848 31.31 -35.13 -36.30
C HIS A 848 32.37 -34.32 -35.51
N LEU A 849 31.98 -33.37 -34.65
CA LEU A 849 32.94 -32.64 -33.80
C LEU A 849 33.48 -33.47 -32.61
N ARG A 850 32.82 -34.58 -32.25
CA ARG A 850 33.29 -35.50 -31.20
C ARG A 850 34.65 -36.15 -31.53
N PHE A 851 35.03 -36.22 -32.81
CA PHE A 851 36.25 -36.93 -33.22
C PHE A 851 37.53 -36.07 -33.12
N LEU A 852 37.41 -34.74 -33.21
CA LEU A 852 38.55 -33.82 -33.12
C LEU A 852 38.86 -33.37 -31.69
N VAL A 853 37.83 -33.18 -30.86
CA VAL A 853 38.01 -32.82 -29.43
C VAL A 853 38.50 -34.00 -28.59
N GLY A 854 38.13 -35.23 -28.97
CA GLY A 854 38.58 -36.46 -28.29
C GLY A 854 40.09 -36.73 -28.40
N ARG A 855 40.76 -36.27 -29.46
CA ARG A 855 42.23 -36.40 -29.59
C ARG A 855 43.01 -35.35 -28.79
N ALA A 856 42.44 -34.16 -28.57
CA ALA A 856 43.08 -33.12 -27.74
C ALA A 856 43.02 -33.45 -26.23
N PHE A 857 41.93 -34.06 -25.77
CA PHE A 857 41.79 -34.48 -24.37
C PHE A 857 42.62 -35.73 -24.01
N GLY A 858 42.87 -36.62 -24.98
CA GLY A 858 43.73 -37.80 -24.77
C GLY A 858 45.19 -37.45 -24.44
N SER A 859 45.68 -36.30 -24.91
CA SER A 859 47.05 -35.83 -24.67
C SER A 859 47.22 -35.07 -23.35
N LEU A 860 46.14 -34.52 -22.78
CA LEU A 860 46.14 -33.82 -21.49
C LEU A 860 45.98 -34.76 -20.28
N LYS A 861 45.42 -35.96 -20.48
CA LYS A 861 45.22 -36.96 -19.41
C LYS A 861 46.52 -37.58 -18.88
N ASN A 862 47.62 -37.50 -19.63
CA ASN A 862 48.94 -38.00 -19.20
C ASN A 862 49.80 -36.97 -18.44
N LEU A 863 49.29 -35.75 -18.20
CA LEU A 863 50.02 -34.67 -17.52
C LEU A 863 49.50 -34.35 -16.11
N TYR A 864 48.48 -35.08 -15.62
CA TYR A 864 47.84 -34.84 -14.32
C TYR A 864 47.83 -36.06 -13.37
N THR A 865 48.77 -36.99 -13.52
CA THR A 865 48.97 -38.12 -12.60
C THR A 865 50.19 -37.99 -11.68
N ASN A 866 50.78 -36.80 -11.51
CA ASN A 866 51.73 -36.50 -10.43
C ASN A 866 51.83 -34.99 -10.19
N CYS A 867 50.91 -34.43 -9.39
CA CYS A 867 51.05 -33.24 -8.55
C CYS A 867 49.79 -33.08 -7.69
#